data_AF-A0A9P0X6E0-F1
#
_entry.id   AF-A0A9P0X6E0-F1
#
_cell.length_a   1.000
_cell.length_b   1.000
_cell.length_c   1.000
_cell.angle_alpha   90.00
_cell.angle_beta   90.00
_cell.angle_gamma   90.00
#
_symmetry.space_group_name_H-M   'P 1'
#
loop_
_entity.id
_entity.type
_entity.pdbx_description
1 polymer ?
#
loop_
_entity_poly.entity_id
_entity_poly.type
_entity_poly.pdbx_seq_one_letter_code
_entity_poly.pdbx_strand_id
1 'polypeptide(L)'
;MGRTVYSPEYCLQYLEQYAAKEIYVIGLILGQVTESRENVIHLARTPDEKNDASSEASYTSEKPETLRTLLDISETWVADHAKHVTRMLPGGVFVLGIFITSDEDIFEDPNYFSKVKSVLNYTHKALNSNQYMYGNIPNSNEKLILHMSTSTKVLTCKSIEVDVGSKMSIKPVEWKFLPKPQQWQRLDCYYDFDEVYPVLVKNSGISVKHQFQQILESAHKTIELCVMFIDGELKEASEPLEQVFKKRKIIKRATDNPKSIQVSLFVPYENTFPETVQYSECDGHIHFSGVVASSIFMYPKATIKEATEAVKQDIIRSLASRFTMHCDALIDDNLLPEEKICFNEPPRRVLVPVGTSYFCDYLFPGEAPAEALVSVKELLDLQITEADVVCDIETPADTSEFDALDRDASSEELLATPQEASQFMYITGICFAITLSGSGSSEPEIGFKLSLHPISKNLFVTVIGARNLPSFFGLSRAHGYLVKVKLFPGDNKYETTLQDTSNPVWNEDFKFQLKPKDAKKTDLQSQLAGHFLSLTIYALLDTPKPDDKKKSSKTLDAKTTMNTMNEEPKKSLLSSFSSFKVSKESVAQKGILEKRRTVGAATWNFDSKLFQNDLKNGLIGTPDIWRPINAITSGLNAVDTRRENRKGQLEVTLLYSGSEDGFNDTVQLTVNRLRCSVQTMQEHEQFKAPLYLKATILEANKAECYWKSDRFVPTISARWDPKSATVKLSVFKVNLNKVSIYISLGCKTKMAKKEILGKATIDDKSAYSESWTETLRQPGVPKTFWVNFE
;
A
#
# COMPACT_ATOMS: atom_id res chain seq x y z
N MET A 1 14.97 -51.21 8.02
CA MET A 1 13.57 -50.77 7.87
C MET A 1 13.51 -49.82 6.68
N GLY A 2 12.45 -49.87 5.87
CA GLY A 2 12.30 -48.91 4.76
C GLY A 2 12.13 -47.48 5.28
N ARG A 3 12.53 -46.49 4.49
CA ARG A 3 12.32 -45.06 4.79
C ARG A 3 10.82 -44.76 4.73
N THR A 4 10.28 -44.11 5.75
CA THR A 4 8.85 -43.79 5.86
C THR A 4 8.65 -42.28 6.06
N VAL A 5 7.76 -41.69 5.26
CA VAL A 5 7.37 -40.28 5.33
C VAL A 5 5.92 -40.18 5.80
N TYR A 6 5.63 -39.28 6.74
CA TYR A 6 4.29 -39.07 7.27
C TYR A 6 3.69 -37.78 6.76
N SER A 7 2.44 -37.81 6.31
CA SER A 7 1.75 -36.65 5.72
C SER A 7 0.35 -36.48 6.31
N PRO A 8 -0.16 -35.25 6.48
CA PRO A 8 -1.54 -35.02 6.86
C PRO A 8 -2.54 -35.57 5.84
N GLU A 9 -3.69 -36.05 6.30
CA GLU A 9 -4.76 -36.56 5.42
C GLU A 9 -5.22 -35.54 4.37
N TYR A 10 -5.21 -34.24 4.68
CA TYR A 10 -5.63 -33.20 3.73
C TYR A 10 -4.72 -33.13 2.50
N CYS A 11 -3.45 -33.57 2.60
CA CYS A 11 -2.56 -33.64 1.44
C CYS A 11 -3.03 -34.68 0.43
N LEU A 12 -3.66 -35.78 0.88
CA LEU A 12 -4.28 -36.74 -0.03
C LEU A 12 -5.45 -36.10 -0.79
N GLN A 13 -6.34 -35.42 -0.07
CA GLN A 13 -7.50 -34.72 -0.66
C GLN A 13 -7.05 -33.66 -1.67
N TYR A 14 -5.97 -32.95 -1.34
CA TYR A 14 -5.36 -31.94 -2.22
C TYR A 14 -4.85 -32.58 -3.53
N LEU A 15 -4.12 -33.69 -3.45
CA LEU A 15 -3.65 -34.42 -4.62
C LEU A 15 -4.81 -34.98 -5.46
N GLU A 16 -5.83 -35.57 -4.82
CA GLU A 16 -7.00 -36.11 -5.51
C GLU A 16 -7.81 -35.03 -6.22
N GLN A 17 -7.97 -33.86 -5.59
CA GLN A 17 -8.65 -32.71 -6.17
C GLN A 17 -7.96 -32.26 -7.47
N TYR A 18 -6.64 -32.12 -7.44
CA TYR A 18 -5.89 -31.72 -8.63
C TYR A 18 -5.89 -32.82 -9.70
N ALA A 19 -5.70 -34.06 -9.27
CA ALA A 19 -5.73 -35.20 -10.16
C ALA A 19 -7.09 -35.41 -10.86
N ALA A 20 -8.17 -34.81 -10.34
CA ALA A 20 -9.51 -34.85 -10.95
C ALA A 20 -9.81 -33.64 -11.86
N LYS A 21 -9.06 -32.54 -11.74
CA LYS A 21 -9.30 -31.28 -12.45
C LYS A 21 -8.32 -31.04 -13.60
N GLU A 22 -7.08 -31.50 -13.43
CA GLU A 22 -5.96 -31.19 -14.32
C GLU A 22 -5.37 -32.48 -14.89
N ILE A 23 -4.88 -32.40 -16.13
CA ILE A 23 -4.19 -33.53 -16.79
C ILE A 23 -2.83 -33.80 -16.14
N TYR A 24 -2.18 -32.74 -15.68
CA TYR A 24 -0.94 -32.81 -14.94
C TYR A 24 -0.78 -31.63 -13.98
N VAL A 25 -0.17 -31.87 -12.82
CA VAL A 25 0.26 -30.85 -11.86
C VAL A 25 1.62 -31.21 -11.31
N ILE A 26 2.48 -30.21 -11.11
CA ILE A 26 3.72 -30.30 -10.34
C ILE A 26 3.69 -29.30 -9.19
N GLY A 27 4.33 -29.65 -8.09
CA GLY A 27 4.53 -28.74 -6.97
C GLY A 27 5.59 -29.22 -6.01
N LEU A 28 5.74 -28.50 -4.91
CA LEU A 28 6.76 -28.71 -3.90
C LEU A 28 6.20 -29.51 -2.71
N ILE A 29 7.05 -30.36 -2.13
CA ILE A 29 6.77 -31.05 -0.87
C ILE A 29 7.50 -30.28 0.24
N LEU A 30 6.73 -29.71 1.18
CA LEU A 30 7.26 -28.91 2.27
C LEU A 30 7.15 -29.68 3.58
N GLY A 31 8.23 -29.77 4.35
CA GLY A 31 8.21 -30.55 5.58
C GLY A 31 9.49 -30.49 6.41
N GLN A 32 9.48 -31.26 7.49
CA GLN A 32 10.55 -31.32 8.49
C GLN A 32 11.13 -32.74 8.55
N VAL A 33 12.46 -32.81 8.57
CA VAL A 33 13.22 -34.03 8.78
C VAL A 33 13.90 -33.94 10.14
N THR A 34 13.61 -34.91 11.01
CA THR A 34 14.30 -35.12 12.29
C THR A 34 14.89 -36.52 12.31
N GLU A 35 15.83 -36.78 13.20
CA GLU A 35 16.39 -38.12 13.43
C GLU A 35 15.29 -39.16 13.72
N SER A 36 14.21 -38.71 14.36
CA SER A 36 13.10 -39.59 14.77
C SER A 36 12.03 -39.79 13.70
N ARG A 37 11.84 -38.82 12.79
CA ARG A 37 10.69 -38.78 11.89
C ARG A 37 10.84 -37.76 10.77
N GLU A 38 10.36 -38.12 9.58
CA GLU A 38 10.12 -37.22 8.45
C GLU A 38 8.62 -36.90 8.36
N ASN A 39 8.26 -35.63 8.49
CA ASN A 39 6.89 -35.16 8.42
C ASN A 39 6.72 -34.15 7.28
N VAL A 40 5.76 -34.39 6.42
CA VAL A 40 5.24 -33.39 5.48
C VAL A 40 4.33 -32.46 6.24
N ILE A 41 4.49 -31.17 6.01
CA ILE A 41 3.62 -30.13 6.55
C ILE A 41 2.61 -29.75 5.48
N HIS A 42 3.05 -29.50 4.25
CA HIS A 42 2.19 -28.94 3.19
C HIS A 42 2.67 -29.34 1.79
N LEU A 43 1.74 -29.33 0.83
CA LEU A 43 2.03 -29.48 -0.60
C LEU A 43 1.63 -28.18 -1.31
N ALA A 44 2.56 -27.57 -2.05
CA ALA A 44 2.32 -26.30 -2.74
C ALA A 44 2.45 -26.50 -4.26
N ARG A 45 1.35 -26.39 -5.00
CA ARG A 45 1.36 -26.43 -6.47
C ARG A 45 2.26 -25.30 -7.01
N THR A 46 3.07 -25.62 -8.02
CA THR A 46 3.83 -24.60 -8.74
C THR A 46 2.90 -23.72 -9.58
N PRO A 47 3.00 -22.39 -9.48
CA PRO A 47 2.21 -21.47 -10.30
C PRO A 47 2.34 -21.73 -11.79
N ASP A 48 1.32 -21.36 -12.57
CA ASP A 48 1.41 -21.43 -14.03
C ASP A 48 2.37 -20.36 -14.56
N GLU A 49 3.28 -20.73 -15.47
CA GLU A 49 4.17 -19.78 -16.16
C GLU A 49 3.31 -18.79 -16.98
N LYS A 50 3.19 -17.54 -16.50
CA LYS A 50 2.57 -16.44 -17.25
C LYS A 50 3.58 -15.91 -18.27
N ASN A 51 3.25 -15.96 -19.55
CA ASN A 51 4.06 -15.34 -20.59
C ASN A 51 3.84 -13.81 -20.56
N ASP A 52 4.73 -13.06 -19.90
CA ASP A 52 4.71 -11.59 -19.86
C ASP A 52 5.03 -10.91 -21.21
N ALA A 53 5.06 -11.65 -22.32
CA ALA A 53 5.28 -11.13 -23.67
C ALA A 53 3.98 -10.70 -24.40
N SER A 54 2.87 -10.46 -23.69
CA SER A 54 1.60 -10.07 -24.33
C SER A 54 0.84 -8.97 -23.59
N SER A 55 1.49 -7.83 -23.39
CA SER A 55 0.76 -6.56 -23.29
C SER A 55 0.46 -6.00 -24.69
N GLU A 56 -0.83 -5.80 -24.97
CA GLU A 56 -1.39 -4.89 -25.99
C GLU A 56 -1.14 -5.22 -27.48
N ALA A 57 -1.86 -6.22 -28.03
CA ALA A 57 -2.36 -6.14 -29.41
C ALA A 57 -3.48 -7.16 -29.69
N SER A 58 -4.62 -6.65 -30.19
CA SER A 58 -5.70 -7.33 -30.92
C SER A 58 -6.60 -8.34 -30.17
N TYR A 59 -7.84 -7.90 -29.92
CA TYR A 59 -9.01 -8.77 -30.00
C TYR A 59 -9.13 -9.28 -31.44
N THR A 60 -8.73 -10.53 -31.70
CA THR A 60 -9.31 -11.45 -32.72
C THR A 60 -8.46 -12.71 -32.87
N SER A 61 -8.82 -13.76 -32.13
CA SER A 61 -8.82 -15.18 -32.52
C SER A 61 -8.61 -16.06 -31.28
N GLU A 62 -9.65 -16.81 -30.94
CA GLU A 62 -9.51 -18.02 -30.13
C GLU A 62 -8.55 -18.97 -30.86
N LYS A 63 -7.28 -19.00 -30.44
CA LYS A 63 -6.42 -20.17 -30.68
C LYS A 63 -6.60 -21.10 -29.48
N PRO A 64 -6.82 -22.40 -29.69
CA PRO A 64 -6.91 -23.36 -28.59
C PRO A 64 -5.56 -23.36 -27.87
N GLU A 65 -5.59 -23.14 -26.55
CA GLU A 65 -4.41 -23.30 -25.68
C GLU A 65 -3.85 -24.70 -25.90
N THR A 66 -2.61 -24.78 -26.40
CA THR A 66 -1.87 -26.04 -26.47
C THR A 66 -1.78 -26.61 -25.07
N LEU A 67 -2.28 -27.85 -24.87
CA LEU A 67 -2.20 -28.56 -23.60
C LEU A 67 -0.74 -28.63 -23.14
N ARG A 68 -0.40 -27.93 -22.05
CA ARG A 68 0.95 -27.95 -21.46
C ARG A 68 1.19 -29.32 -20.80
N THR A 69 2.31 -29.95 -21.11
CA THR A 69 2.71 -31.25 -20.54
C THR A 69 3.83 -31.09 -19.51
N LEU A 70 4.11 -32.14 -18.73
CA LEU A 70 5.25 -32.18 -17.80
C LEU A 70 6.60 -31.92 -18.49
N LEU A 71 6.76 -32.27 -19.77
CA LEU A 71 8.01 -32.03 -20.49
C LEU A 71 8.26 -30.55 -20.80
N ASP A 72 7.19 -29.75 -20.86
CA ASP A 72 7.23 -28.33 -21.23
C ASP A 72 7.56 -27.40 -20.04
N ILE A 73 7.51 -27.90 -18.79
CA ILE A 73 7.77 -27.09 -17.59
C ILE A 73 9.23 -26.61 -17.56
N SER A 74 9.49 -25.33 -17.26
CA SER A 74 10.86 -24.88 -17.05
C SER A 74 11.42 -25.38 -15.72
N GLU A 75 12.61 -25.96 -15.73
CA GLU A 75 13.37 -26.26 -14.51
C GLU A 75 13.64 -25.01 -13.68
N THR A 76 13.87 -23.88 -14.34
CA THR A 76 14.15 -22.60 -13.66
C THR A 76 12.93 -22.12 -12.92
N TRP A 77 11.74 -22.30 -13.49
CA TRP A 77 10.49 -21.85 -12.90
C TRP A 77 10.15 -22.60 -11.61
N VAL A 78 10.27 -23.94 -11.62
CA VAL A 78 10.08 -24.74 -10.39
C VAL A 78 11.12 -24.38 -9.33
N ALA A 79 12.36 -24.11 -9.74
CA ALA A 79 13.42 -23.73 -8.83
C ALA A 79 13.23 -22.31 -8.25
N ASP A 80 12.73 -21.36 -9.02
CA ASP A 80 12.41 -20.02 -8.55
C ASP A 80 11.20 -20.04 -7.60
N HIS A 81 10.19 -20.85 -7.92
CA HIS A 81 9.11 -21.17 -6.97
C HIS A 81 9.67 -21.71 -5.64
N ALA A 82 10.59 -22.68 -5.69
CA ALA A 82 11.23 -23.21 -4.49
C ALA A 82 12.05 -22.18 -3.71
N LYS A 83 12.77 -21.26 -4.38
CA LYS A 83 13.50 -20.17 -3.73
C LYS A 83 12.56 -19.23 -2.99
N HIS A 84 11.45 -18.83 -3.63
CA HIS A 84 10.46 -17.95 -3.02
C HIS A 84 9.78 -18.61 -1.82
N VAL A 85 9.34 -19.86 -1.98
CA VAL A 85 8.76 -20.63 -0.86
C VAL A 85 9.77 -20.80 0.28
N THR A 86 11.05 -21.02 -0.01
CA THR A 86 12.09 -21.14 1.04
C THR A 86 12.13 -19.92 1.96
N ARG A 87 11.91 -18.70 1.44
CA ARG A 87 11.83 -17.47 2.26
C ARG A 87 10.67 -17.52 3.27
N MET A 88 9.58 -18.21 2.91
CA MET A 88 8.38 -18.35 3.72
C MET A 88 8.48 -19.47 4.77
N LEU A 89 9.49 -20.33 4.69
CA LEU A 89 9.60 -21.48 5.60
C LEU A 89 10.24 -21.07 6.93
N PRO A 90 9.67 -21.50 8.08
CA PRO A 90 10.32 -21.37 9.37
C PRO A 90 11.53 -22.30 9.46
N GLY A 91 12.45 -22.03 10.38
CA GLY A 91 13.60 -22.90 10.66
C GLY A 91 13.21 -24.35 10.93
N GLY A 92 14.04 -25.29 10.46
CA GLY A 92 13.75 -26.72 10.53
C GLY A 92 12.70 -27.23 9.53
N VAL A 93 12.17 -26.38 8.66
CA VAL A 93 11.28 -26.76 7.53
C VAL A 93 12.00 -26.50 6.21
N PHE A 94 11.86 -27.44 5.27
CA PHE A 94 12.60 -27.47 4.00
C PHE A 94 11.72 -27.91 2.83
N VAL A 95 12.20 -27.63 1.60
CA VAL A 95 11.70 -28.25 0.37
C VAL A 95 12.27 -29.67 0.25
N LEU A 96 11.46 -30.67 0.61
CA LEU A 96 11.85 -32.08 0.64
C LEU A 96 11.96 -32.71 -0.75
N GLY A 97 11.27 -32.14 -1.74
CA GLY A 97 11.18 -32.70 -3.09
C GLY A 97 10.00 -32.11 -3.84
N ILE A 98 9.51 -32.86 -4.82
CA ILE A 98 8.37 -32.46 -5.66
C ILE A 98 7.26 -33.51 -5.64
N PHE A 99 6.03 -33.05 -5.79
CA PHE A 99 4.90 -33.93 -6.10
C PHE A 99 4.44 -33.71 -7.54
N ILE A 100 3.93 -34.77 -8.15
CA ILE A 100 3.42 -34.79 -9.53
C ILE A 100 2.11 -35.57 -9.54
N THR A 101 1.06 -35.00 -10.13
CA THR A 101 -0.14 -35.75 -10.52
C THR A 101 -0.15 -35.89 -12.03
N SER A 102 -0.16 -37.10 -12.58
CA SER A 102 -0.23 -37.35 -14.04
C SER A 102 -0.49 -38.83 -14.32
N ASP A 103 -1.04 -39.18 -15.49
CA ASP A 103 -1.13 -40.58 -15.94
C ASP A 103 0.14 -41.11 -16.61
N GLU A 104 1.11 -40.23 -16.87
CA GLU A 104 2.41 -40.60 -17.42
C GLU A 104 3.23 -41.44 -16.42
N ASP A 105 3.96 -42.44 -16.92
CA ASP A 105 4.87 -43.26 -16.12
C ASP A 105 6.20 -42.54 -15.88
N ILE A 106 6.20 -41.59 -14.95
CA ILE A 106 7.35 -40.72 -14.69
C ILE A 106 8.58 -41.43 -14.12
N PHE A 107 8.47 -42.72 -13.77
CA PHE A 107 9.57 -43.49 -13.21
C PHE A 107 10.21 -44.45 -14.23
N GLU A 108 9.41 -45.04 -15.12
CA GLU A 108 9.92 -45.99 -16.12
C GLU A 108 10.18 -45.33 -17.48
N ASP A 109 9.42 -44.28 -17.85
CA ASP A 109 9.67 -43.54 -19.10
C ASP A 109 10.96 -42.69 -19.01
N PRO A 110 11.95 -42.92 -19.89
CA PRO A 110 13.23 -42.22 -19.81
C PRO A 110 13.14 -40.69 -19.99
N ASN A 111 12.19 -40.19 -20.79
CA ASN A 111 12.05 -38.76 -21.06
C ASN A 111 11.47 -38.04 -19.84
N TYR A 112 10.38 -38.56 -19.29
CA TYR A 112 9.78 -38.00 -18.09
C TYR A 112 10.69 -38.13 -16.88
N PHE A 113 11.33 -39.29 -16.69
CA PHE A 113 12.26 -39.49 -15.59
C PHE A 113 13.47 -38.54 -15.69
N SER A 114 14.01 -38.35 -16.90
CA SER A 114 15.08 -37.38 -17.17
C SER A 114 14.64 -35.95 -16.84
N LYS A 115 13.41 -35.55 -17.23
CA LYS A 115 12.86 -34.24 -16.92
C LYS A 115 12.69 -34.01 -15.42
N VAL A 116 12.07 -34.95 -14.72
CA VAL A 116 11.89 -34.92 -13.25
C VAL A 116 13.24 -34.79 -12.54
N LYS A 117 14.23 -35.57 -12.98
CA LYS A 117 15.61 -35.49 -12.48
C LYS A 117 16.26 -34.14 -12.76
N SER A 118 16.05 -33.57 -13.95
CA SER A 118 16.55 -32.24 -14.33
C SER A 118 15.99 -31.17 -13.39
N VAL A 119 14.67 -31.16 -13.20
CA VAL A 119 13.96 -30.26 -12.29
C VAL A 119 14.51 -30.34 -10.87
N LEU A 120 14.66 -31.56 -10.32
CA LEU A 120 15.18 -31.75 -8.97
C LEU A 120 16.64 -31.31 -8.81
N ASN A 121 17.52 -31.61 -9.77
CA ASN A 121 18.91 -31.18 -9.71
C ASN A 121 19.03 -29.66 -9.83
N TYR A 122 18.27 -29.04 -10.72
CA TYR A 122 18.28 -27.60 -10.89
C TYR A 122 17.74 -26.91 -9.63
N THR A 123 16.61 -27.40 -9.08
CA THR A 123 16.03 -26.92 -7.82
C THR A 123 17.02 -27.06 -6.66
N HIS A 124 17.70 -28.19 -6.53
CA HIS A 124 18.69 -28.39 -5.47
C HIS A 124 19.87 -27.41 -5.58
N LYS A 125 20.42 -27.21 -6.79
CA LYS A 125 21.49 -26.24 -7.04
C LYS A 125 21.05 -24.81 -6.75
N ALA A 126 19.85 -24.45 -7.21
CA ALA A 126 19.23 -23.16 -6.94
C ALA A 126 19.05 -22.89 -5.43
N LEU A 127 18.64 -23.90 -4.66
CA LEU A 127 18.49 -23.77 -3.20
C LEU A 127 19.83 -23.73 -2.45
N ASN A 128 20.90 -24.26 -3.04
CA ASN A 128 22.27 -24.18 -2.49
C ASN A 128 23.01 -22.89 -2.87
N SER A 129 22.45 -22.04 -3.75
CA SER A 129 23.14 -20.83 -4.21
C SER A 129 23.37 -19.79 -3.10
N ASN A 130 22.58 -19.85 -2.03
CA ASN A 130 22.73 -19.01 -0.85
C ASN A 130 22.65 -19.88 0.41
N GLN A 131 23.80 -20.15 1.04
CA GLN A 131 23.90 -20.99 2.23
C GLN A 131 23.08 -20.46 3.42
N TYR A 132 22.92 -19.14 3.54
CA TYR A 132 22.19 -18.49 4.64
C TYR A 132 20.67 -18.63 4.52
N MET A 133 20.17 -19.08 3.36
CA MET A 133 18.75 -19.39 3.19
C MET A 133 18.37 -20.77 3.72
N TYR A 134 19.35 -21.64 3.98
CA TYR A 134 19.12 -23.04 4.40
C TYR A 134 18.03 -23.72 3.55
N GLY A 135 18.14 -23.58 2.21
CA GLY A 135 17.10 -24.07 1.28
C GLY A 135 17.08 -25.59 1.15
N ASN A 136 18.23 -26.24 1.27
CA ASN A 136 18.34 -27.69 1.36
C ASN A 136 18.55 -28.16 2.79
N ILE A 137 18.15 -29.40 3.05
CA ILE A 137 18.40 -30.08 4.32
C ILE A 137 19.92 -30.19 4.51
N PRO A 138 20.48 -29.75 5.64
CA PRO A 138 21.91 -29.87 5.91
C PRO A 138 22.38 -31.31 5.77
N ASN A 139 23.53 -31.50 5.12
CA ASN A 139 24.19 -32.80 4.94
C ASN A 139 23.34 -33.87 4.22
N SER A 140 22.32 -33.48 3.46
CA SER A 140 21.48 -34.42 2.69
C SER A 140 21.22 -33.94 1.27
N ASN A 141 21.56 -34.82 0.32
CA ASN A 141 21.27 -34.63 -1.10
C ASN A 141 20.11 -35.51 -1.58
N GLU A 142 19.35 -36.14 -0.68
CA GLU A 142 18.18 -36.94 -1.08
C GLU A 142 16.94 -36.05 -1.23
N LYS A 143 16.23 -36.17 -2.36
CA LYS A 143 14.95 -35.51 -2.64
C LYS A 143 13.84 -36.52 -2.88
N LEU A 144 12.62 -36.17 -2.47
CA LEU A 144 11.42 -36.98 -2.65
C LEU A 144 10.76 -36.70 -4.01
N ILE A 145 10.21 -37.74 -4.61
CA ILE A 145 9.28 -37.69 -5.74
C ILE A 145 8.01 -38.38 -5.28
N LEU A 146 6.93 -37.62 -5.13
CA LEU A 146 5.59 -38.15 -4.87
C LEU A 146 4.78 -38.12 -6.16
N HIS A 147 4.30 -39.26 -6.61
CA HIS A 147 3.51 -39.38 -7.84
C HIS A 147 2.11 -39.91 -7.54
N MET A 148 1.08 -39.28 -8.10
CA MET A 148 -0.28 -39.81 -8.13
C MET A 148 -0.78 -39.94 -9.57
N SER A 149 -1.24 -41.13 -9.96
CA SER A 149 -1.91 -41.32 -11.25
C SER A 149 -3.26 -40.59 -11.28
N THR A 150 -3.52 -39.83 -12.34
CA THR A 150 -4.77 -39.08 -12.51
C THR A 150 -5.99 -40.00 -12.71
N SER A 151 -5.80 -41.12 -13.40
CA SER A 151 -6.83 -42.13 -13.68
C SER A 151 -7.04 -43.12 -12.54
N THR A 152 -5.97 -43.72 -12.01
CA THR A 152 -6.07 -44.81 -11.02
C THR A 152 -6.02 -44.33 -9.58
N LYS A 153 -5.59 -43.09 -9.34
CA LYS A 153 -5.32 -42.51 -8.01
C LYS A 153 -4.27 -43.27 -7.19
N VAL A 154 -3.51 -44.16 -7.82
CA VAL A 154 -2.41 -44.88 -7.18
C VAL A 154 -1.31 -43.89 -6.82
N LEU A 155 -0.88 -43.91 -5.56
CA LEU A 155 0.16 -43.05 -5.01
C LEU A 155 1.47 -43.83 -4.85
N THR A 156 2.56 -43.29 -5.41
CA THR A 156 3.90 -43.86 -5.33
C THR A 156 4.89 -42.81 -4.85
N CYS A 157 5.76 -43.14 -3.90
CA CYS A 157 6.83 -42.26 -3.47
C CYS A 157 8.19 -42.94 -3.60
N LYS A 158 9.16 -42.21 -4.16
CA LYS A 158 10.55 -42.63 -4.27
C LYS A 158 11.48 -41.50 -3.84
N SER A 159 12.65 -41.82 -3.30
CA SER A 159 13.72 -40.86 -3.07
C SER A 159 14.82 -41.02 -4.12
N ILE A 160 15.46 -39.90 -4.44
CA ILE A 160 16.55 -39.83 -5.39
C ILE A 160 17.66 -38.92 -4.85
N GLU A 161 18.91 -39.33 -5.00
CA GLU A 161 20.07 -38.55 -4.58
C GLU A 161 20.48 -37.59 -5.71
N VAL A 162 20.39 -36.28 -5.47
CA VAL A 162 20.75 -35.23 -6.44
C VAL A 162 22.21 -34.80 -6.28
N ASP A 163 22.75 -34.12 -7.29
CA ASP A 163 24.14 -33.62 -7.30
C ASP A 163 25.25 -34.70 -7.22
N VAL A 164 24.90 -35.96 -7.50
CA VAL A 164 25.86 -37.08 -7.63
C VAL A 164 25.98 -37.50 -9.10
N GLY A 165 27.22 -37.63 -9.60
CA GLY A 165 27.51 -37.97 -11.00
C GLY A 165 26.94 -39.33 -11.44
N SER A 166 26.40 -39.36 -12.66
CA SER A 166 25.99 -40.46 -13.58
C SER A 166 25.31 -41.76 -13.08
N LYS A 167 25.42 -42.19 -11.82
CA LYS A 167 24.72 -43.36 -11.26
C LYS A 167 23.97 -42.97 -10.00
N MET A 168 22.74 -42.49 -10.19
CA MET A 168 21.82 -42.17 -9.10
C MET A 168 20.99 -43.40 -8.76
N SER A 169 20.96 -43.78 -7.47
CA SER A 169 20.08 -44.84 -6.99
C SER A 169 18.71 -44.27 -6.62
N ILE A 170 17.64 -44.86 -7.15
CA ILE A 170 16.27 -44.54 -6.76
C ILE A 170 15.81 -45.54 -5.70
N LYS A 171 15.26 -45.06 -4.59
CA LYS A 171 14.86 -45.91 -3.46
C LYS A 171 13.37 -45.74 -3.20
N PRO A 172 12.60 -46.83 -3.00
CA PRO A 172 11.20 -46.73 -2.62
C PRO A 172 11.06 -46.10 -1.23
N VAL A 173 10.06 -45.24 -1.06
CA VAL A 173 9.73 -44.58 0.21
C VAL A 173 8.29 -44.90 0.56
N GLU A 174 8.06 -45.36 1.78
CA GLU A 174 6.72 -45.61 2.28
C GLU A 174 6.05 -44.29 2.66
N TRP A 175 4.91 -43.97 2.05
CA TRP A 175 4.15 -42.76 2.35
C TRP A 175 2.93 -43.11 3.23
N LYS A 176 2.82 -42.47 4.40
CA LYS A 176 1.74 -42.73 5.36
C LYS A 176 0.94 -41.47 5.66
N PHE A 177 -0.36 -41.50 5.38
CA PHE A 177 -1.27 -40.45 5.81
C PHE A 177 -1.66 -40.61 7.28
N LEU A 178 -1.72 -39.48 7.98
CA LEU A 178 -2.13 -39.41 9.37
C LEU A 178 -3.55 -38.83 9.48
N PRO A 179 -4.50 -39.56 10.10
CA PRO A 179 -5.87 -39.10 10.23
C PRO A 179 -6.03 -37.98 11.26
N LYS A 180 -5.06 -37.84 12.18
CA LYS A 180 -5.05 -36.77 13.19
C LYS A 180 -3.99 -35.73 12.83
N PRO A 181 -4.32 -34.42 12.94
CA PRO A 181 -3.34 -33.37 12.76
C PRO A 181 -2.13 -33.56 13.69
N GLN A 182 -0.93 -33.30 13.15
CA GLN A 182 0.30 -33.34 13.93
C GLN A 182 0.26 -32.22 14.98
N GLN A 183 0.49 -32.59 16.25
CA GLN A 183 0.69 -31.63 17.33
C GLN A 183 2.14 -31.16 17.28
N TRP A 184 2.34 -29.92 16.84
CA TRP A 184 3.64 -29.26 16.80
C TRP A 184 3.96 -28.59 18.13
N GLN A 185 5.23 -28.55 18.49
CA GLN A 185 5.74 -27.76 19.60
C GLN A 185 6.24 -26.43 19.07
N ARG A 186 5.62 -25.33 19.51
CA ARG A 186 5.97 -23.98 19.07
C ARG A 186 7.02 -23.38 20.00
N LEU A 187 8.14 -22.93 19.43
CA LEU A 187 9.16 -22.15 20.13
C LEU A 187 9.21 -20.76 19.53
N ASP A 188 9.13 -19.73 20.37
CA ASP A 188 9.24 -18.33 19.98
C ASP A 188 10.56 -17.76 20.54
N CYS A 189 11.30 -17.04 19.71
CA CYS A 189 12.54 -16.36 20.07
C CYS A 189 12.52 -14.94 19.48
N TYR A 190 12.91 -13.95 20.27
CA TYR A 190 13.05 -12.57 19.84
C TYR A 190 14.55 -12.22 19.89
N TYR A 191 15.19 -12.18 18.73
CA TYR A 191 16.61 -11.90 18.62
C TYR A 191 16.80 -10.39 18.44
N ASP A 192 17.40 -9.76 19.43
CA ASP A 192 17.78 -8.35 19.38
C ASP A 192 18.99 -8.19 18.45
N PHE A 193 18.85 -7.36 17.42
CA PHE A 193 19.87 -7.10 16.43
C PHE A 193 20.17 -5.60 16.39
N ASP A 194 21.02 -5.20 17.33
CA ASP A 194 21.50 -3.83 17.52
C ASP A 194 23.03 -3.79 17.33
N GLU A 195 23.47 -3.67 16.08
CA GLU A 195 24.87 -3.86 15.69
C GLU A 195 25.34 -2.79 14.71
N VAL A 196 26.57 -2.30 14.92
CA VAL A 196 27.20 -1.25 14.10
C VAL A 196 28.37 -1.83 13.30
N TYR A 197 28.28 -1.71 11.98
CA TYR A 197 29.29 -2.21 11.04
C TYR A 197 30.02 -1.05 10.36
N PRO A 198 31.36 -0.93 10.51
CA PRO A 198 32.12 0.13 9.87
C PRO A 198 32.28 -0.10 8.36
N VAL A 199 32.17 0.97 7.57
CA VAL A 199 32.47 0.98 6.13
C VAL A 199 33.91 1.43 5.95
N LEU A 200 34.82 0.49 5.71
CA LEU A 200 36.27 0.77 5.63
C LEU A 200 36.67 1.42 4.29
N VAL A 201 37.50 2.47 4.33
CA VAL A 201 37.98 3.19 3.12
C VAL A 201 38.73 2.27 2.15
N LYS A 202 39.49 1.31 2.68
CA LYS A 202 40.25 0.33 1.87
C LYS A 202 39.34 -0.55 0.98
N ASN A 203 38.04 -0.58 1.28
CA ASN A 203 37.00 -1.31 0.57
C ASN A 203 36.16 -0.39 -0.33
N SER A 204 36.63 0.82 -0.66
CA SER A 204 35.97 1.76 -1.57
C SER A 204 35.67 1.09 -2.92
N GLY A 205 34.40 1.02 -3.32
CA GLY A 205 33.95 0.40 -4.58
C GLY A 205 33.28 -0.98 -4.43
N ILE A 206 33.19 -1.53 -3.22
CA ILE A 206 32.35 -2.72 -2.94
C ILE A 206 30.86 -2.34 -3.06
N SER A 207 30.06 -3.18 -3.73
CA SER A 207 28.61 -2.95 -3.84
C SER A 207 27.89 -3.09 -2.49
N VAL A 208 26.80 -2.34 -2.31
CA VAL A 208 25.92 -2.43 -1.12
C VAL A 208 25.51 -3.89 -0.86
N LYS A 209 25.18 -4.64 -1.91
CA LYS A 209 24.85 -6.06 -1.83
C LYS A 209 25.97 -6.90 -1.20
N HIS A 210 27.22 -6.65 -1.57
CA HIS A 210 28.35 -7.38 -0.99
C HIS A 210 28.62 -6.97 0.46
N GLN A 211 28.41 -5.70 0.82
CA GLN A 211 28.50 -5.25 2.22
C GLN A 211 27.45 -5.94 3.10
N PHE A 212 26.18 -5.98 2.67
CA PHE A 212 25.12 -6.71 3.38
C PHE A 212 25.42 -8.21 3.50
N GLN A 213 26.07 -8.80 2.50
CA GLN A 213 26.52 -10.19 2.55
C GLN A 213 27.60 -10.42 3.62
N GLN A 214 28.56 -9.50 3.76
CA GLN A 214 29.59 -9.56 4.82
C GLN A 214 28.98 -9.40 6.21
N ILE A 215 28.02 -8.49 6.36
CA ILE A 215 27.26 -8.29 7.60
C ILE A 215 26.49 -9.55 7.97
N LEU A 216 25.79 -10.16 7.01
CA LEU A 216 25.07 -11.42 7.21
C LEU A 216 26.00 -12.56 7.63
N GLU A 217 27.19 -12.65 7.04
CA GLU A 217 28.20 -13.62 7.44
C GLU A 217 28.67 -13.41 8.88
N SER A 218 28.85 -12.16 9.30
CA SER A 218 29.19 -11.81 10.68
C SER A 218 28.08 -12.21 11.65
N ALA A 219 26.84 -11.83 11.37
CA ALA A 219 25.68 -12.21 12.16
C ALA A 219 25.52 -13.74 12.25
N HIS A 220 25.75 -14.46 11.15
CA HIS A 220 25.76 -15.92 11.12
C HIS A 220 26.80 -16.52 12.06
N LYS A 221 28.05 -16.03 12.06
CA LYS A 221 29.10 -16.50 12.97
C LYS A 221 28.69 -16.29 14.44
N THR A 222 28.13 -15.14 14.77
CA THR A 222 27.65 -14.84 16.13
C THR A 222 26.50 -15.77 16.55
N ILE A 223 25.48 -15.92 15.69
CA ILE A 223 24.31 -16.76 15.97
C ILE A 223 24.69 -18.25 16.07
N GLU A 224 25.65 -18.72 15.29
CA GLU A 224 26.19 -20.08 15.41
C GLU A 224 26.81 -20.34 16.78
N LEU A 225 27.46 -19.36 17.38
CA LEU A 225 28.04 -19.47 18.73
C LEU A 225 26.99 -19.38 19.85
N CYS A 226 25.78 -18.88 19.57
CA CYS A 226 24.75 -18.71 20.60
C CYS A 226 24.36 -20.02 21.28
N VAL A 227 24.07 -19.93 22.57
CA VAL A 227 23.52 -21.02 23.38
C VAL A 227 22.05 -20.74 23.67
N MET A 228 21.19 -21.74 23.45
CA MET A 228 19.75 -21.60 23.65
C MET A 228 19.33 -22.03 25.06
N PHE A 229 18.55 -21.18 25.71
CA PHE A 229 17.90 -21.44 26.98
C PHE A 229 16.40 -21.56 26.77
N ILE A 230 15.77 -22.52 27.44
CA ILE A 230 14.32 -22.75 27.37
C ILE A 230 13.74 -22.45 28.75
N ASP A 231 12.90 -21.41 28.85
CA ASP A 231 12.42 -20.84 30.12
C ASP A 231 13.58 -20.50 31.09
N GLY A 232 14.69 -19.98 30.57
CA GLY A 232 15.85 -19.59 31.39
C GLY A 232 16.69 -20.76 31.91
N GLU A 233 16.42 -21.99 31.48
CA GLU A 233 17.23 -23.16 31.81
C GLU A 233 17.96 -23.72 30.58
N LEU A 234 19.23 -24.07 30.76
CA LEU A 234 19.98 -24.83 29.76
C LEU A 234 19.50 -26.29 29.78
N LYS A 235 19.21 -26.84 28.60
CA LYS A 235 18.75 -28.23 28.44
C LYS A 235 19.80 -29.07 27.73
N GLU A 236 19.80 -30.37 28.02
CA GLU A 236 20.69 -31.33 27.37
C GLU A 236 20.33 -31.46 25.89
N ALA A 237 21.34 -31.39 25.01
CA ALA A 237 21.16 -31.39 23.56
C ALA A 237 20.38 -32.61 23.04
N SER A 238 20.50 -33.77 23.70
CA SER A 238 19.83 -35.02 23.35
C SER A 238 18.45 -35.21 23.97
N GLU A 239 18.02 -34.35 24.90
CA GLU A 239 16.68 -34.46 25.51
C GLU A 239 15.61 -34.23 24.44
N PRO A 240 14.56 -35.06 24.36
CA PRO A 240 13.45 -34.82 23.43
C PRO A 240 12.56 -33.69 23.95
N LEU A 241 12.11 -32.84 23.04
CA LEU A 241 11.37 -31.61 23.34
C LEU A 241 10.09 -31.87 24.16
N GLU A 242 9.36 -32.96 23.90
CA GLU A 242 8.15 -33.34 24.64
C GLU A 242 8.36 -33.48 26.16
N GLN A 243 9.57 -33.85 26.62
CA GLN A 243 9.87 -33.94 28.05
C GLN A 243 9.85 -32.57 28.74
N VAL A 244 10.25 -31.52 28.02
CA VAL A 244 10.16 -30.12 28.48
C VAL A 244 8.68 -29.69 28.59
N PHE A 245 7.85 -30.07 27.62
CA PHE A 245 6.42 -29.76 27.63
C PHE A 245 5.61 -30.55 28.68
N LYS A 246 5.96 -31.82 28.95
CA LYS A 246 5.25 -32.67 29.93
C LYS A 246 5.48 -32.27 31.39
N LYS A 247 6.65 -31.68 31.71
CA LYS A 247 6.94 -31.15 33.06
C LYS A 247 6.02 -29.98 33.44
N ARG A 248 5.33 -29.35 32.47
CA ARG A 248 4.41 -28.21 32.64
C ARG A 248 2.93 -28.63 32.71
N LYS A 249 2.51 -29.39 33.72
CA LYS A 249 1.06 -29.61 33.99
C LYS A 249 0.47 -28.42 34.77
N ILE A 250 0.03 -27.35 34.09
CA ILE A 250 -0.88 -26.34 34.67
C ILE A 250 -1.98 -25.93 33.66
N ILE A 251 -3.22 -26.08 34.15
CA ILE A 251 -4.56 -25.60 33.71
C ILE A 251 -4.83 -25.49 32.19
N LYS A 252 -5.70 -26.38 31.70
CA LYS A 252 -6.31 -26.31 30.36
C LYS A 252 -7.34 -25.18 30.33
N ARG A 253 -7.05 -24.10 29.59
CA ARG A 253 -8.09 -23.32 28.90
C ARG A 253 -8.04 -23.72 27.43
N ALA A 254 -9.20 -24.03 26.87
CA ALA A 254 -9.35 -24.46 25.49
C ALA A 254 -9.18 -23.24 24.56
N THR A 255 -8.03 -23.15 23.92
CA THR A 255 -7.80 -22.32 22.72
C THR A 255 -6.97 -23.18 21.77
N ASP A 256 -7.38 -23.26 20.50
CA ASP A 256 -6.85 -24.18 19.47
C ASP A 256 -5.40 -23.90 19.02
N ASN A 257 -4.71 -22.91 19.60
CA ASN A 257 -3.34 -22.57 19.23
C ASN A 257 -2.31 -23.40 20.03
N PRO A 258 -1.22 -23.89 19.38
CA PRO A 258 -0.12 -24.52 20.10
C PRO A 258 0.42 -23.55 21.16
N LYS A 259 0.40 -23.96 22.43
CA LYS A 259 1.01 -23.17 23.52
C LYS A 259 2.49 -22.98 23.19
N SER A 260 2.93 -21.74 22.99
CA SER A 260 4.32 -21.46 22.69
C SER A 260 5.20 -21.50 23.94
N ILE A 261 6.46 -21.86 23.72
CA ILE A 261 7.53 -21.73 24.70
C ILE A 261 8.45 -20.61 24.24
N GLN A 262 8.74 -19.67 25.15
CA GLN A 262 9.73 -18.64 24.91
C GLN A 262 11.13 -19.22 25.10
N VAL A 263 12.00 -19.00 24.13
CA VAL A 263 13.41 -19.35 24.20
C VAL A 263 14.28 -18.11 24.03
N SER A 264 15.47 -18.17 24.60
CA SER A 264 16.44 -17.07 24.56
C SER A 264 17.77 -17.58 24.04
N LEU A 265 18.39 -16.81 23.15
CA LEU A 265 19.74 -17.07 22.66
C LEU A 265 20.71 -16.13 23.37
N PHE A 266 21.80 -16.68 23.88
CA PHE A 266 22.88 -15.92 24.50
C PHE A 266 24.18 -16.18 23.76
N VAL A 267 24.89 -15.11 23.42
CA VAL A 267 26.25 -15.20 22.86
C VAL A 267 27.23 -15.43 24.02
N PRO A 268 28.03 -16.51 23.99
CA PRO A 268 29.10 -16.70 24.98
C PRO A 268 30.09 -15.54 24.90
N TYR A 269 30.30 -14.85 26.02
CA TYR A 269 31.29 -13.77 26.10
C TYR A 269 32.67 -14.34 26.45
N GLU A 270 33.61 -14.27 25.51
CA GLU A 270 35.03 -14.53 25.78
C GLU A 270 35.72 -13.20 26.13
N ASN A 271 36.19 -13.09 27.37
CA ASN A 271 36.84 -11.88 27.89
C ASN A 271 38.31 -11.79 27.46
N THR A 272 38.54 -11.89 26.15
CA THR A 272 39.86 -11.75 25.54
C THR A 272 39.89 -10.43 24.78
N PHE A 273 40.47 -9.41 25.39
CA PHE A 273 40.86 -8.22 24.63
C PHE A 273 41.88 -8.66 23.57
N PRO A 274 41.75 -8.17 22.33
CA PRO A 274 42.75 -8.44 21.31
C PRO A 274 44.11 -7.94 21.80
N GLU A 275 45.16 -8.76 21.64
CA GLU A 275 46.53 -8.41 22.06
C GLU A 275 47.06 -7.15 21.35
N THR A 276 46.46 -6.77 20.23
CA THR A 276 46.79 -5.57 19.45
C THR A 276 45.54 -4.83 19.00
N VAL A 277 45.55 -3.50 19.13
CA VAL A 277 44.49 -2.61 18.62
C VAL A 277 44.88 -2.15 17.22
N GLN A 278 44.00 -2.33 16.24
CA GLN A 278 44.21 -1.86 14.87
C GLN A 278 43.32 -0.64 14.59
N TYR A 279 43.92 0.44 14.08
CA TYR A 279 43.19 1.61 13.61
C TYR A 279 42.92 1.47 12.12
N SER A 280 41.66 1.64 11.71
CA SER A 280 41.26 1.62 10.31
C SER A 280 40.48 2.88 9.97
N GLU A 281 40.74 3.42 8.78
CA GLU A 281 40.01 4.56 8.24
C GLU A 281 38.63 4.09 7.73
N CYS A 282 37.57 4.83 8.07
CA CYS A 282 36.18 4.49 7.71
C CYS A 282 35.52 5.65 6.97
N ASP A 283 34.79 5.34 5.88
CA ASP A 283 33.95 6.29 5.12
C ASP A 283 32.57 6.50 5.76
N GLY A 284 32.17 5.61 6.67
CA GLY A 284 30.88 5.64 7.35
C GLY A 284 30.63 4.39 8.19
N HIS A 285 29.40 4.19 8.61
CA HIS A 285 28.96 2.97 9.28
C HIS A 285 27.52 2.63 8.88
N ILE A 286 27.17 1.35 9.00
CA ILE A 286 25.82 0.83 8.86
C ILE A 286 25.39 0.35 10.24
N HIS A 287 24.34 0.95 10.78
CA HIS A 287 23.74 0.54 12.04
C HIS A 287 22.44 -0.21 11.76
N PHE A 288 22.33 -1.44 12.26
CA PHE A 288 21.07 -2.15 12.34
C PHE A 288 20.54 -2.06 13.75
N SER A 289 19.26 -1.76 13.90
CA SER A 289 18.58 -1.73 15.18
C SER A 289 17.17 -2.31 15.02
N GLY A 290 16.80 -3.22 15.91
CA GLY A 290 15.48 -3.84 15.93
C GLY A 290 15.49 -5.30 16.37
N VAL A 291 14.30 -5.90 16.36
CA VAL A 291 14.10 -7.28 16.81
C VAL A 291 13.70 -8.16 15.64
N VAL A 292 14.39 -9.29 15.47
CA VAL A 292 14.02 -10.36 14.54
C VAL A 292 13.22 -11.42 15.29
N ALA A 293 11.94 -11.53 14.98
CA ALA A 293 11.08 -12.55 15.56
C ALA A 293 11.27 -13.89 14.84
N SER A 294 11.48 -14.95 15.64
CA SER A 294 11.55 -16.33 15.21
C SER A 294 10.42 -17.14 15.87
N SER A 295 9.67 -17.87 15.05
CA SER A 295 8.59 -18.75 15.50
C SER A 295 8.68 -20.07 14.74
N ILE A 296 9.22 -21.10 15.40
CA ILE A 296 9.43 -22.42 14.79
C ILE A 296 8.45 -23.45 15.35
N PHE A 297 8.20 -24.50 14.55
CA PHE A 297 7.30 -25.60 14.88
C PHE A 297 8.05 -26.93 14.74
N MET A 298 8.29 -27.59 15.88
CA MET A 298 9.07 -28.82 15.94
C MET A 298 8.22 -30.04 16.27
N TYR A 299 8.55 -31.18 15.67
CA TYR A 299 7.98 -32.47 16.05
C TYR A 299 8.28 -32.75 17.54
N PRO A 300 7.32 -33.24 18.35
CA PRO A 300 7.53 -33.38 19.80
C PRO A 300 8.72 -34.25 20.20
N LYS A 301 9.11 -35.24 19.39
CA LYS A 301 10.26 -36.10 19.68
C LYS A 301 11.57 -35.59 19.06
N ALA A 302 11.57 -34.41 18.44
CA ALA A 302 12.80 -33.74 18.06
C ALA A 302 13.64 -33.46 19.30
N THR A 303 14.95 -33.48 19.14
CA THR A 303 15.92 -33.18 20.19
C THR A 303 16.02 -31.67 20.43
N ILE A 304 16.51 -31.27 21.60
CA ILE A 304 16.84 -29.85 21.85
C ILE A 304 17.87 -29.33 20.85
N LYS A 305 18.82 -30.16 20.42
CA LYS A 305 19.80 -29.81 19.39
C LYS A 305 19.12 -29.40 18.07
N GLU A 306 18.23 -30.24 17.54
CA GLU A 306 17.48 -29.95 16.30
C GLU A 306 16.63 -28.68 16.45
N ALA A 307 16.02 -28.47 17.62
CA ALA A 307 15.26 -27.25 17.89
C ALA A 307 16.17 -26.01 17.95
N THR A 308 17.36 -26.12 18.54
CA THR A 308 18.35 -25.03 18.60
C THR A 308 18.82 -24.63 17.20
N GLU A 309 19.17 -25.62 16.38
CA GLU A 309 19.57 -25.42 14.98
C GLU A 309 18.43 -24.78 14.19
N ALA A 310 17.19 -25.23 14.38
CA ALA A 310 16.02 -24.64 13.73
C ALA A 310 15.83 -23.16 14.11
N VAL A 311 15.94 -22.77 15.39
CA VAL A 311 15.83 -21.34 15.79
C VAL A 311 16.92 -20.50 15.13
N LYS A 312 18.18 -20.97 15.15
CA LYS A 312 19.31 -20.28 14.52
C LYS A 312 19.12 -20.10 13.02
N GLN A 313 18.71 -21.19 12.34
CA GLN A 313 18.40 -21.19 10.91
C GLN A 313 17.28 -20.20 10.57
N ASP A 314 16.23 -20.14 11.39
CA ASP A 314 15.10 -19.25 11.17
C ASP A 314 15.52 -17.77 11.22
N ILE A 315 16.29 -17.38 12.23
CA ILE A 315 16.78 -16.01 12.40
C ILE A 315 17.67 -15.62 11.21
N ILE A 316 18.64 -16.46 10.86
CA ILE A 316 19.58 -16.18 9.76
C ILE A 316 18.87 -16.15 8.41
N ARG A 317 17.96 -17.10 8.14
CA ARG A 317 17.15 -17.09 6.92
C ARG A 317 16.29 -15.83 6.83
N SER A 318 15.77 -15.37 7.97
CA SER A 318 14.95 -14.16 8.03
C SER A 318 15.78 -12.90 7.76
N LEU A 319 16.98 -12.78 8.35
CA LEU A 319 17.95 -11.72 8.01
C LEU A 319 18.35 -11.75 6.54
N ALA A 320 18.71 -12.93 6.01
CA ALA A 320 19.09 -13.11 4.62
C ALA A 320 17.98 -12.70 3.64
N SER A 321 16.73 -13.05 3.96
CA SER A 321 15.55 -12.69 3.17
C SER A 321 15.34 -11.17 3.16
N ARG A 322 15.35 -10.54 4.34
CA ARG A 322 15.20 -9.07 4.46
C ARG A 322 16.30 -8.32 3.73
N PHE A 323 17.55 -8.73 3.91
CA PHE A 323 18.68 -8.08 3.25
C PHE A 323 18.61 -8.21 1.74
N THR A 324 18.24 -9.40 1.23
CA THR A 324 18.09 -9.61 -0.21
C THR A 324 16.97 -8.73 -0.77
N MET A 325 15.78 -8.76 -0.18
CA MET A 325 14.63 -7.96 -0.63
C MET A 325 14.89 -6.45 -0.53
N HIS A 326 15.55 -6.03 0.54
CA HIS A 326 15.93 -4.63 0.73
C HIS A 326 16.97 -4.19 -0.29
N CYS A 327 18.03 -4.98 -0.52
CA CYS A 327 19.01 -4.68 -1.55
C CYS A 327 18.40 -4.64 -2.96
N ASP A 328 17.49 -5.56 -3.29
CA ASP A 328 16.83 -5.57 -4.59
C ASP A 328 15.96 -4.31 -4.78
N ALA A 329 15.24 -3.88 -3.73
CA ALA A 329 14.50 -2.61 -3.74
C ALA A 329 15.42 -1.38 -3.90
N LEU A 330 16.59 -1.38 -3.25
CA LEU A 330 17.60 -0.31 -3.39
C LEU A 330 18.27 -0.26 -4.78
N ILE A 331 18.25 -1.34 -5.57
CA ILE A 331 18.84 -1.39 -6.91
C ILE A 331 17.90 -0.81 -7.97
N ASP A 332 16.58 -0.95 -7.79
CA ASP A 332 15.56 -0.35 -8.65
C ASP A 332 15.43 1.18 -8.42
N ASP A 333 15.76 1.63 -7.22
CA ASP A 333 15.90 3.04 -6.87
C ASP A 333 17.32 3.52 -7.24
N ASN A 334 17.50 4.20 -8.38
CA ASN A 334 18.75 4.92 -8.69
C ASN A 334 19.02 6.02 -7.63
N LEU A 335 19.57 5.64 -6.49
CA LEU A 335 19.95 6.51 -5.39
C LEU A 335 21.13 7.37 -5.85
N LEU A 336 20.91 8.68 -5.97
CA LEU A 336 22.01 9.64 -6.09
C LEU A 336 22.69 9.84 -4.72
N PRO A 337 23.99 10.17 -4.69
CA PRO A 337 24.83 10.13 -3.47
C PRO A 337 24.72 11.39 -2.58
N GLU A 338 23.54 11.98 -2.43
CA GLU A 338 23.42 13.33 -1.84
C GLU A 338 22.97 13.36 -0.36
N GLU A 339 22.53 12.24 0.24
CA GLU A 339 22.18 12.18 1.66
C GLU A 339 23.34 11.60 2.49
N LYS A 340 23.84 12.37 3.47
CA LYS A 340 24.94 11.95 4.37
C LYS A 340 24.54 10.83 5.35
N ILE A 341 23.23 10.65 5.60
CA ILE A 341 22.67 9.63 6.49
C ILE A 341 21.37 9.11 5.87
N CYS A 342 21.26 7.81 5.66
CA CYS A 342 20.06 7.18 5.07
C CYS A 342 19.38 6.27 6.10
N PHE A 343 18.09 6.49 6.34
CA PHE A 343 17.25 5.59 7.15
C PHE A 343 16.38 4.72 6.25
N ASN A 344 16.42 3.41 6.48
CA ASN A 344 15.75 2.42 5.67
C ASN A 344 15.03 1.39 6.54
N GLU A 345 13.77 1.12 6.23
CA GLU A 345 12.96 0.09 6.90
C GLU A 345 12.93 -1.19 6.03
N PRO A 346 13.59 -2.28 6.43
CA PRO A 346 13.48 -3.55 5.71
C PRO A 346 12.10 -4.18 5.90
N PRO A 347 11.69 -5.13 5.03
CA PRO A 347 10.41 -5.81 5.15
C PRO A 347 10.20 -6.49 6.51
N ARG A 348 9.01 -6.30 7.07
CA ARG A 348 8.61 -6.83 8.38
C ARG A 348 7.97 -8.20 8.24
N ARG A 349 8.32 -9.14 9.13
CA ARG A 349 7.78 -10.51 9.07
C ARG A 349 6.35 -10.57 9.59
N VAL A 350 5.53 -11.37 8.93
CA VAL A 350 4.18 -11.76 9.37
C VAL A 350 4.06 -13.28 9.34
N LEU A 351 3.12 -13.85 10.10
CA LEU A 351 2.87 -15.29 10.10
C LEU A 351 1.54 -15.62 9.42
N VAL A 352 1.55 -16.71 8.66
CA VAL A 352 0.40 -17.21 7.88
C VAL A 352 0.13 -18.67 8.23
N PRO A 353 -1.12 -19.06 8.51
CA PRO A 353 -1.41 -20.41 9.00
C PRO A 353 -1.30 -21.45 7.89
N VAL A 354 -0.65 -22.58 8.22
CA VAL A 354 -0.50 -23.75 7.36
C VAL A 354 -0.78 -25.01 8.18
N GLY A 355 -1.99 -25.57 8.01
CA GLY A 355 -2.48 -26.67 8.83
C GLY A 355 -2.53 -26.29 10.31
N THR A 356 -1.74 -26.97 11.15
CA THR A 356 -1.61 -26.71 12.61
C THR A 356 -0.33 -25.96 12.97
N SER A 357 0.34 -25.37 11.98
CA SER A 357 1.60 -24.63 12.10
C SER A 357 1.49 -23.27 11.39
N TYR A 358 2.55 -22.47 11.43
CA TYR A 358 2.62 -21.20 10.70
C TYR A 358 3.87 -21.17 9.83
N PHE A 359 3.71 -20.65 8.62
CA PHE A 359 4.81 -20.15 7.78
C PHE A 359 4.86 -18.63 7.90
N CYS A 360 5.78 -17.98 7.18
CA CYS A 360 5.91 -16.53 7.21
C CYS A 360 5.80 -15.89 5.83
N ASP A 361 5.51 -14.60 5.83
CA ASP A 361 5.67 -13.71 4.70
C ASP A 361 6.31 -12.39 5.17
N TYR A 362 6.66 -11.51 4.24
CA TYR A 362 7.30 -10.24 4.54
C TYR A 362 6.56 -9.08 3.87
N LEU A 363 6.18 -8.09 4.68
CA LEU A 363 5.49 -6.90 4.23
C LEU A 363 6.44 -5.71 4.21
N PHE A 364 6.53 -5.03 3.08
CA PHE A 364 7.26 -3.77 2.96
C PHE A 364 6.58 -2.64 3.77
N PRO A 365 7.31 -1.57 4.08
CA PRO A 365 6.75 -0.42 4.78
C PRO A 365 5.52 0.16 4.06
N GLY A 366 4.36 0.13 4.74
CA GLY A 366 3.09 0.61 4.22
C GLY A 366 2.20 -0.43 3.55
N GLU A 367 2.67 -1.68 3.40
CA GLU A 367 1.83 -2.79 2.92
C GLU A 367 0.85 -3.26 4.00
N ALA A 368 -0.36 -3.58 3.56
CA ALA A 368 -1.42 -4.11 4.41
C ALA A 368 -1.33 -5.65 4.50
N PRO A 369 -1.92 -6.29 5.53
CA PRO A 369 -1.94 -7.75 5.64
C PRO A 369 -2.61 -8.45 4.44
N ALA A 370 -3.46 -7.73 3.68
CA ALA A 370 -4.07 -8.21 2.46
C ALA A 370 -3.05 -8.57 1.36
N GLU A 371 -1.86 -7.95 1.34
CA GLU A 371 -0.81 -8.26 0.36
C GLU A 371 -0.27 -9.68 0.55
N ALA A 372 -0.16 -10.14 1.80
CA ALA A 372 0.26 -11.51 2.11
C ALA A 372 -0.73 -12.58 1.57
N LEU A 373 -1.99 -12.22 1.30
CA LEU A 373 -2.96 -13.16 0.72
C LEU A 373 -2.59 -13.51 -0.72
N VAL A 374 -1.98 -12.58 -1.46
CA VAL A 374 -1.59 -12.77 -2.86
C VAL A 374 -0.41 -13.73 -2.92
N SER A 375 0.65 -13.46 -2.17
CA SER A 375 1.86 -14.29 -2.09
C SER A 375 1.55 -15.69 -1.55
N VAL A 376 0.73 -15.83 -0.50
CA VAL A 376 0.33 -17.12 0.07
C VAL A 376 -0.48 -17.94 -0.92
N LYS A 377 -1.42 -17.31 -1.63
CA LYS A 377 -2.20 -18.01 -2.65
C LYS A 377 -1.34 -18.44 -3.82
N GLU A 378 -0.41 -17.60 -4.26
CA GLU A 378 0.45 -17.90 -5.39
C GLU A 378 1.52 -18.95 -5.04
N LEU A 379 2.26 -18.76 -3.96
CA LEU A 379 3.43 -19.58 -3.61
C LEU A 379 3.11 -20.80 -2.76
N LEU A 380 2.05 -20.76 -1.95
CA LEU A 380 1.67 -21.90 -1.10
C LEU A 380 0.37 -22.57 -1.58
N ASP A 381 -0.34 -22.01 -2.55
CA ASP A 381 -1.65 -22.49 -2.99
C ASP A 381 -2.65 -22.67 -1.83
N LEU A 382 -2.62 -21.71 -0.91
CA LEU A 382 -3.49 -21.67 0.27
C LEU A 382 -4.53 -20.56 0.14
N GLN A 383 -5.73 -20.84 0.65
CA GLN A 383 -6.79 -19.85 0.79
C GLN A 383 -6.92 -19.48 2.27
N ILE A 384 -6.49 -18.28 2.60
CA ILE A 384 -6.60 -17.68 3.92
C ILE A 384 -7.30 -16.32 3.84
N THR A 385 -7.71 -15.76 4.97
CA THR A 385 -8.30 -14.42 5.06
C THR A 385 -7.36 -13.45 5.74
N GLU A 386 -7.60 -12.14 5.58
CA GLU A 386 -6.77 -11.10 6.20
C GLU A 386 -6.69 -11.24 7.73
N ALA A 387 -7.77 -11.71 8.36
CA ALA A 387 -7.84 -11.93 9.80
C ALA A 387 -6.97 -13.11 10.29
N ASP A 388 -6.56 -13.99 9.38
CA ASP A 388 -5.70 -15.14 9.69
C ASP A 388 -4.21 -14.75 9.73
N VAL A 389 -3.84 -13.60 9.16
CA VAL A 389 -2.47 -13.10 9.11
C VAL A 389 -2.08 -12.47 10.44
N VAL A 390 -1.04 -13.00 11.07
CA VAL A 390 -0.53 -12.52 12.37
C VAL A 390 0.55 -11.46 12.13
N CYS A 391 0.22 -10.21 12.46
CA CYS A 391 1.06 -9.04 12.18
C CYS A 391 1.72 -8.44 13.42
N ASP A 392 1.43 -8.91 14.63
CA ASP A 392 1.89 -8.35 15.90
C ASP A 392 3.19 -8.99 16.43
N ILE A 393 3.86 -9.82 15.62
CA ILE A 393 5.13 -10.46 16.00
C ILE A 393 6.34 -9.51 15.98
N GLU A 394 6.28 -8.46 15.17
CA GLU A 394 7.32 -7.42 15.04
C GLU A 394 6.63 -6.06 15.01
N THR A 395 7.20 -5.07 15.71
CA THR A 395 6.71 -3.69 15.69
C THR A 395 7.30 -2.90 14.53
N PRO A 396 6.62 -1.84 14.05
CA PRO A 396 7.23 -0.87 13.14
C PRO A 396 8.50 -0.24 13.75
N ALA A 397 9.40 0.25 12.90
CA ALA A 397 10.64 0.87 13.34
C ALA A 397 10.37 2.16 14.15
N ASP A 398 11.15 2.37 15.21
CA ASP A 398 11.17 3.61 15.97
C ASP A 398 12.12 4.60 15.29
N THR A 399 11.60 5.73 14.80
CA THR A 399 12.40 6.74 14.09
C THR A 399 12.98 7.81 15.00
N SER A 400 12.73 7.74 16.31
CA SER A 400 13.04 8.82 17.26
C SER A 400 14.54 9.15 17.37
N GLU A 401 15.42 8.14 17.30
CA GLU A 401 16.87 8.32 17.32
C GLU A 401 17.40 8.95 16.02
N PHE A 402 16.88 8.53 14.86
CA PHE A 402 17.25 9.12 13.57
C PHE A 402 16.77 10.57 13.46
N ASP A 403 15.53 10.85 13.91
CA ASP A 403 14.96 12.19 13.99
C ASP A 403 15.81 13.13 14.88
N ALA A 404 16.61 12.58 15.82
CA ALA A 404 17.55 13.33 16.65
C ALA A 404 18.90 13.60 15.96
N LEU A 405 19.39 12.70 15.10
CA LEU A 405 20.66 12.85 14.36
C LEU A 405 20.56 13.87 13.21
N ASP A 406 19.42 13.90 12.51
CA ASP A 406 19.16 14.88 11.42
C ASP A 406 19.14 16.34 11.96
N ARG A 407 18.83 16.50 13.25
CA ARG A 407 18.87 17.78 13.97
C ARG A 407 20.28 18.36 14.09
N ASP A 408 21.30 17.54 14.30
CA ASP A 408 22.69 18.00 14.50
C ASP A 408 23.40 18.30 13.16
N ALA A 409 23.07 17.57 12.08
CA ALA A 409 23.60 17.82 10.73
C ALA A 409 23.11 19.18 10.16
N SER A 410 21.91 19.61 10.53
CA SER A 410 21.35 20.91 10.12
C SER A 410 22.05 22.13 10.75
N SER A 411 22.94 21.93 11.73
CA SER A 411 23.69 23.00 12.40
C SER A 411 24.98 23.42 11.68
N GLU A 412 25.47 22.63 10.72
CA GLU A 412 26.77 22.84 10.04
C GLU A 412 26.66 23.34 8.58
N GLU A 413 25.70 24.20 8.25
CA GLU A 413 25.72 24.95 6.98
C GLU A 413 26.55 26.25 7.14
N LEU A 414 27.85 26.21 6.81
CA LEU A 414 28.69 27.40 6.63
C LEU A 414 29.37 27.41 5.25
N LEU A 415 28.90 28.36 4.42
CA LEU A 415 29.60 29.12 3.36
C LEU A 415 30.00 28.38 2.06
N ALA A 416 29.11 28.39 1.06
CA ALA A 416 29.49 28.16 -0.34
C ALA A 416 30.13 29.42 -0.96
N THR A 417 31.24 29.23 -1.68
CA THR A 417 32.05 30.30 -2.32
C THR A 417 31.48 30.78 -3.67
N PRO A 418 31.82 32.01 -4.14
CA PRO A 418 31.11 32.71 -5.24
C PRO A 418 31.32 32.19 -6.67
N GLN A 419 31.85 30.98 -6.88
CA GLN A 419 32.16 30.45 -8.22
C GLN A 419 31.04 29.57 -8.82
N GLU A 420 30.17 28.98 -8.00
CA GLU A 420 29.10 28.07 -8.46
C GLU A 420 27.85 28.80 -9.01
N ALA A 421 27.68 30.09 -8.71
CA ALA A 421 26.53 30.89 -9.17
C ALA A 421 26.54 31.18 -10.69
N SER A 422 27.68 31.03 -11.37
CA SER A 422 27.83 31.35 -12.79
C SER A 422 27.48 30.21 -13.74
N GLN A 423 27.56 28.95 -13.30
CA GLN A 423 27.11 27.79 -14.09
C GLN A 423 25.59 27.60 -14.07
N PHE A 424 24.92 28.03 -12.99
CA PHE A 424 23.46 27.95 -12.85
C PHE A 424 22.69 28.80 -13.87
N MET A 425 23.27 29.94 -14.32
CA MET A 425 22.64 30.84 -15.31
C MET A 425 22.68 30.29 -16.74
N TYR A 426 23.66 29.45 -17.09
CA TYR A 426 23.77 28.88 -18.44
C TYR A 426 22.80 27.71 -18.67
N ILE A 427 22.47 26.96 -17.60
CA ILE A 427 21.55 25.81 -17.67
C ILE A 427 20.08 26.25 -17.64
N THR A 428 19.75 27.35 -16.93
CA THR A 428 18.38 27.93 -16.94
C THR A 428 18.01 28.57 -18.28
N GLY A 429 19.00 29.12 -19.01
CA GLY A 429 18.77 29.68 -20.36
C GLY A 429 18.41 28.64 -21.42
N ILE A 430 18.94 27.42 -21.31
CA ILE A 430 18.66 26.33 -22.26
C ILE A 430 17.28 25.69 -21.98
N CYS A 431 16.84 25.64 -20.71
CA CYS A 431 15.51 25.15 -20.37
C CYS A 431 14.38 26.08 -20.83
N PHE A 432 14.59 27.40 -20.86
CA PHE A 432 13.59 28.35 -21.38
C PHE A 432 13.45 28.30 -22.92
N ALA A 433 14.51 27.91 -23.63
CA ALA A 433 14.49 27.80 -25.09
C ALA A 433 13.87 26.49 -25.60
N ILE A 434 13.90 25.41 -24.80
CA ILE A 434 13.33 24.11 -25.18
C ILE A 434 11.80 24.04 -24.96
N THR A 435 11.22 24.95 -24.17
CA THR A 435 9.75 25.07 -24.02
C THR A 435 9.04 25.85 -25.13
N LEU A 436 9.75 26.37 -26.14
CA LEU A 436 9.16 27.18 -27.22
C LEU A 436 9.21 26.54 -28.62
N SER A 437 9.57 25.26 -28.75
CA SER A 437 9.52 24.59 -30.05
C SER A 437 9.31 23.08 -29.94
N GLY A 438 8.05 22.63 -30.12
CA GLY A 438 7.76 21.23 -30.47
C GLY A 438 6.37 20.69 -30.13
N SER A 439 5.45 20.77 -31.09
CA SER A 439 4.20 19.99 -31.28
C SER A 439 2.98 20.29 -30.38
N GLY A 440 1.89 20.77 -31.00
CA GLY A 440 0.78 21.48 -30.36
C GLY A 440 -0.26 20.67 -29.59
N SER A 441 -0.80 21.27 -28.54
CA SER A 441 -2.03 20.85 -27.86
C SER A 441 -3.06 21.99 -27.91
N SER A 442 -4.13 21.81 -28.67
CA SER A 442 -5.28 22.72 -28.73
C SER A 442 -6.05 22.75 -27.40
N GLU A 443 -6.46 23.93 -26.94
CA GLU A 443 -7.22 24.13 -25.70
C GLU A 443 -8.53 23.31 -25.68
N PRO A 444 -9.03 22.91 -24.49
CA PRO A 444 -10.29 22.18 -24.37
C PRO A 444 -11.48 23.09 -24.71
N GLU A 445 -12.36 22.62 -25.59
CA GLU A 445 -13.49 23.40 -26.10
C GLU A 445 -14.81 22.65 -25.97
N ILE A 446 -15.89 23.41 -25.83
CA ILE A 446 -17.27 22.91 -25.90
C ILE A 446 -18.02 23.54 -27.07
N GLY A 447 -18.70 22.69 -27.84
CA GLY A 447 -19.56 23.05 -28.95
C GLY A 447 -21.03 23.04 -28.55
N PHE A 448 -21.75 24.13 -28.83
CA PHE A 448 -23.19 24.23 -28.64
C PHE A 448 -23.84 25.14 -29.68
N LYS A 449 -25.15 25.02 -29.84
CA LYS A 449 -25.97 25.95 -30.63
C LYS A 449 -27.27 26.26 -29.93
N LEU A 450 -27.85 27.40 -30.27
CA LEU A 450 -29.09 27.89 -29.69
C LEU A 450 -30.16 27.96 -30.76
N SER A 451 -31.41 27.64 -30.39
CA SER A 451 -32.58 27.83 -31.26
C SER A 451 -33.72 28.41 -30.44
N LEU A 452 -34.22 29.57 -30.83
CA LEU A 452 -35.27 30.28 -30.11
C LEU A 452 -36.55 30.30 -30.94
N HIS A 453 -37.68 30.05 -30.29
CA HIS A 453 -38.99 30.34 -30.87
C HIS A 453 -39.47 31.72 -30.36
N PRO A 454 -39.51 32.77 -31.19
CA PRO A 454 -39.76 34.15 -30.72
C PRO A 454 -41.13 34.37 -30.07
N ILE A 455 -42.14 33.64 -30.52
CA ILE A 455 -43.53 33.73 -30.01
C ILE A 455 -43.71 32.91 -28.72
N SER A 456 -43.29 31.64 -28.71
CA SER A 456 -43.48 30.75 -27.56
C SER A 456 -42.42 30.93 -26.47
N LYS A 457 -41.37 31.74 -26.72
CA LYS A 457 -40.27 32.05 -25.80
C LYS A 457 -39.54 30.80 -25.30
N ASN A 458 -39.57 29.74 -26.10
CA ASN A 458 -38.86 28.50 -25.84
C ASN A 458 -37.47 28.59 -26.48
N LEU A 459 -36.44 28.54 -25.66
CA LEU A 459 -35.05 28.44 -26.06
C LEU A 459 -34.63 26.97 -25.99
N PHE A 460 -34.09 26.45 -27.07
CA PHE A 460 -33.46 25.14 -27.15
C PHE A 460 -31.95 25.32 -27.18
N VAL A 461 -31.26 24.60 -26.31
CA VAL A 461 -29.80 24.56 -26.23
C VAL A 461 -29.37 23.18 -26.66
N THR A 462 -28.74 23.07 -27.83
CA THR A 462 -28.14 21.81 -28.29
C THR A 462 -26.70 21.76 -27.84
N VAL A 463 -26.33 20.77 -27.03
CA VAL A 463 -24.92 20.49 -26.73
C VAL A 463 -24.40 19.55 -27.81
N ILE A 464 -23.49 20.04 -28.66
CA ILE A 464 -22.99 19.31 -29.83
C ILE A 464 -21.96 18.28 -29.37
N GLY A 465 -20.93 18.74 -28.68
CA GLY A 465 -19.79 17.92 -28.27
C GLY A 465 -18.73 18.73 -27.53
N ALA A 466 -17.66 18.08 -27.13
CA ALA A 466 -16.46 18.74 -26.63
C ALA A 466 -15.21 18.19 -27.32
N ARG A 467 -14.14 18.98 -27.33
CA ARG A 467 -12.86 18.63 -27.96
C ARG A 467 -11.72 18.80 -26.96
N ASN A 468 -10.69 17.98 -27.10
CA ASN A 468 -9.44 18.04 -26.34
C ASN A 468 -9.64 17.94 -24.81
N LEU A 469 -10.60 17.13 -24.33
CA LEU A 469 -10.81 16.97 -22.89
C LEU A 469 -9.67 16.18 -22.21
N PRO A 470 -9.20 16.60 -21.02
CA PRO A 470 -8.07 15.96 -20.33
C PRO A 470 -8.42 14.55 -19.85
N SER A 471 -7.68 13.55 -20.33
CA SER A 471 -7.92 12.14 -19.99
C SER A 471 -7.38 11.72 -18.62
N PHE A 472 -6.53 12.55 -18.00
CA PHE A 472 -5.89 12.28 -16.71
C PHE A 472 -5.98 13.50 -15.80
N PHE A 473 -6.23 13.24 -14.52
CA PHE A 473 -6.25 14.22 -13.43
C PHE A 473 -5.30 13.72 -12.33
N GLY A 474 -4.06 14.21 -12.34
CA GLY A 474 -2.99 13.66 -11.50
C GLY A 474 -2.70 12.18 -11.85
N LEU A 475 -2.99 11.27 -10.93
CA LEU A 475 -2.84 9.82 -11.11
C LEU A 475 -4.13 9.12 -11.58
N SER A 476 -5.26 9.82 -11.59
CA SER A 476 -6.57 9.25 -11.90
C SER A 476 -6.93 9.42 -13.38
N ARG A 477 -7.42 8.36 -14.02
CA ARG A 477 -7.93 8.38 -15.40
C ARG A 477 -9.41 8.79 -15.41
N ALA A 478 -9.79 9.61 -16.38
CA ALA A 478 -11.21 9.89 -16.64
C ALA A 478 -11.88 8.69 -17.35
N HIS A 479 -12.97 8.18 -16.77
CA HIS A 479 -13.81 7.11 -17.32
C HIS A 479 -14.99 7.62 -18.16
N GLY A 480 -15.19 8.94 -18.20
CA GLY A 480 -16.14 9.59 -19.12
C GLY A 480 -16.50 11.00 -18.69
N TYR A 481 -17.21 11.71 -19.57
CA TYR A 481 -17.58 13.11 -19.41
C TYR A 481 -19.08 13.33 -19.56
N LEU A 482 -19.59 14.32 -18.83
CA LEU A 482 -20.96 14.84 -18.94
C LEU A 482 -20.96 16.37 -18.82
N VAL A 483 -21.97 17.02 -19.40
CA VAL A 483 -22.14 18.47 -19.35
C VAL A 483 -23.39 18.81 -18.58
N LYS A 484 -23.26 19.69 -17.59
CA LYS A 484 -24.38 20.35 -16.94
C LYS A 484 -24.72 21.64 -17.67
N VAL A 485 -25.97 21.75 -18.10
CA VAL A 485 -26.51 22.90 -18.85
C VAL A 485 -27.45 23.68 -17.95
N LYS A 486 -27.14 24.96 -17.70
CA LYS A 486 -27.98 25.84 -16.89
C LYS A 486 -28.17 27.20 -17.54
N LEU A 487 -29.41 27.67 -17.54
CA LEU A 487 -29.78 29.01 -18.01
C LEU A 487 -30.08 29.92 -16.82
N PHE A 488 -29.47 31.10 -16.80
CA PHE A 488 -29.71 32.13 -15.78
C PHE A 488 -30.47 33.32 -16.38
N PRO A 489 -31.32 34.03 -15.61
CA PRO A 489 -31.84 33.65 -14.29
C PRO A 489 -32.84 32.49 -14.40
N GLY A 490 -32.64 31.43 -13.63
CA GLY A 490 -33.46 30.23 -13.67
C GLY A 490 -32.87 29.09 -12.83
N ASP A 491 -33.73 28.19 -12.39
CA ASP A 491 -33.36 27.06 -11.53
C ASP A 491 -33.25 25.73 -12.28
N ASN A 492 -33.80 25.68 -13.51
CA ASN A 492 -33.76 24.50 -14.36
C ASN A 492 -32.31 24.17 -14.74
N LYS A 493 -31.92 22.93 -14.48
CA LYS A 493 -30.62 22.36 -14.80
C LYS A 493 -30.84 21.04 -15.53
N TYR A 494 -30.07 20.81 -16.57
CA TYR A 494 -30.06 19.55 -17.28
C TYR A 494 -28.64 18.98 -17.32
N GLU A 495 -28.51 17.68 -17.51
CA GLU A 495 -27.23 16.99 -17.67
C GLU A 495 -27.30 16.13 -18.94
N THR A 496 -26.21 16.08 -19.69
CA THR A 496 -26.08 15.18 -20.84
C THR A 496 -25.86 13.74 -20.41
N THR A 497 -25.98 12.80 -21.35
CA THR A 497 -25.52 11.43 -21.18
C THR A 497 -24.01 11.35 -20.95
N LEU A 498 -23.56 10.28 -20.30
CA LEU A 498 -22.13 10.02 -20.07
C LEU A 498 -21.49 9.47 -21.35
N GLN A 499 -20.40 10.09 -21.79
CA GLN A 499 -19.61 9.64 -22.95
C GLN A 499 -18.18 9.34 -22.51
N ASP A 500 -17.63 8.20 -22.91
CA ASP A 500 -16.33 7.67 -22.44
C ASP A 500 -15.12 8.12 -23.29
N THR A 501 -15.33 9.00 -24.27
CA THR A 501 -14.30 9.49 -25.18
C THR A 501 -13.80 10.89 -24.80
N SER A 502 -12.55 11.22 -25.14
CA SER A 502 -11.95 12.55 -24.93
C SER A 502 -12.47 13.64 -25.87
N ASN A 503 -13.19 13.23 -26.93
CA ASN A 503 -13.90 14.12 -27.86
C ASN A 503 -15.39 13.70 -27.93
N PRO A 504 -16.14 13.86 -26.82
CA PRO A 504 -17.50 13.37 -26.73
C PRO A 504 -18.43 14.13 -27.68
N VAL A 505 -19.38 13.40 -28.28
CA VAL A 505 -20.43 13.96 -29.12
C VAL A 505 -21.76 13.59 -28.46
N TRP A 506 -22.51 14.61 -28.03
CA TRP A 506 -23.79 14.42 -27.34
C TRP A 506 -24.97 14.64 -28.29
N ASN A 507 -24.97 15.75 -29.03
CA ASN A 507 -26.11 16.21 -29.84
C ASN A 507 -27.45 16.18 -29.09
N GLU A 508 -27.44 16.59 -27.82
CA GLU A 508 -28.62 16.58 -26.95
C GLU A 508 -29.26 17.96 -26.85
N ASP A 509 -30.58 18.01 -26.96
CA ASP A 509 -31.38 19.25 -26.95
C ASP A 509 -32.06 19.47 -25.60
N PHE A 510 -31.82 20.64 -25.00
CA PHE A 510 -32.41 21.04 -23.73
C PHE A 510 -33.33 22.25 -23.90
N LYS A 511 -34.58 22.10 -23.46
CA LYS A 511 -35.60 23.15 -23.56
C LYS A 511 -35.65 24.03 -22.32
N PHE A 512 -35.58 25.33 -22.51
CA PHE A 512 -35.73 26.36 -21.48
C PHE A 512 -36.82 27.35 -21.88
N GLN A 513 -37.51 27.89 -20.88
CA GLN A 513 -38.50 28.95 -21.09
C GLN A 513 -37.92 30.29 -20.64
N LEU A 514 -37.88 31.28 -21.55
CA LEU A 514 -37.36 32.61 -21.24
C LEU A 514 -38.40 33.44 -20.48
N LYS A 515 -37.95 34.08 -19.39
CA LYS A 515 -38.73 35.05 -18.61
C LYS A 515 -38.21 36.46 -18.90
N PRO A 516 -38.86 37.26 -19.76
CA PRO A 516 -38.36 38.58 -20.15
C PRO A 516 -38.34 39.55 -18.96
N LYS A 517 -37.34 40.43 -18.93
CA LYS A 517 -37.14 41.43 -17.86
C LYS A 517 -38.16 42.57 -17.92
N ASP A 518 -38.63 42.93 -19.12
CA ASP A 518 -39.67 43.93 -19.37
C ASP A 518 -40.76 43.36 -20.29
N ALA A 519 -42.00 43.23 -19.80
CA ALA A 519 -43.11 42.63 -20.55
C ALA A 519 -43.66 43.50 -21.70
N LYS A 520 -43.20 44.75 -21.85
CA LYS A 520 -43.73 45.74 -22.80
C LYS A 520 -42.95 45.87 -24.12
N LYS A 521 -41.77 45.25 -24.25
CA LYS A 521 -40.96 45.24 -25.49
C LYS A 521 -40.91 43.84 -26.09
N THR A 522 -41.08 43.74 -27.40
CA THR A 522 -41.21 42.47 -28.16
C THR A 522 -40.02 42.17 -29.06
N ASP A 523 -39.01 43.05 -29.09
CA ASP A 523 -37.80 42.86 -29.88
C ASP A 523 -36.93 41.72 -29.31
N LEU A 524 -36.28 40.98 -30.21
CA LEU A 524 -35.45 39.82 -29.85
C LEU A 524 -34.36 40.15 -28.81
N GLN A 525 -33.81 41.36 -28.90
CA GLN A 525 -32.78 41.83 -27.98
C GLN A 525 -33.30 41.98 -26.55
N SER A 526 -34.52 42.49 -26.34
CA SER A 526 -35.11 42.59 -24.99
C SER A 526 -35.56 41.25 -24.42
N GLN A 527 -35.90 40.28 -25.27
CA GLN A 527 -36.26 38.91 -24.84
C GLN A 527 -35.06 38.13 -24.29
N LEU A 528 -33.86 38.35 -24.84
CA LEU A 528 -32.62 37.68 -24.46
C LEU A 528 -31.82 38.46 -23.39
N ALA A 529 -32.13 39.75 -23.21
CA ALA A 529 -31.41 40.64 -22.30
C ALA A 529 -31.51 40.15 -20.85
N GLY A 530 -30.34 39.97 -20.23
CA GLY A 530 -30.22 39.52 -18.84
C GLY A 530 -30.22 37.99 -18.68
N HIS A 531 -30.35 37.22 -19.77
CA HIS A 531 -30.13 35.78 -19.75
C HIS A 531 -28.72 35.42 -20.20
N PHE A 532 -28.15 34.40 -19.56
CA PHE A 532 -26.89 33.81 -20.00
C PHE A 532 -26.89 32.30 -19.76
N LEU A 533 -26.24 31.58 -20.66
CA LEU A 533 -26.06 30.14 -20.59
C LEU A 533 -24.76 29.80 -19.86
N SER A 534 -24.80 28.80 -18.98
CA SER A 534 -23.62 28.20 -18.35
C SER A 534 -23.58 26.71 -18.67
N LEU A 535 -22.46 26.27 -19.23
CA LEU A 535 -22.15 24.88 -19.56
C LEU A 535 -20.96 24.46 -18.70
N THR A 536 -21.14 23.46 -17.83
CA THR A 536 -20.07 22.95 -16.96
C THR A 536 -19.77 21.50 -17.29
N ILE A 537 -18.53 21.19 -17.64
CA ILE A 537 -18.08 19.84 -17.96
C ILE A 537 -17.56 19.14 -16.70
N TYR A 538 -17.99 17.90 -16.48
CA TYR A 538 -17.50 17.02 -15.44
C TYR A 538 -16.87 15.76 -16.04
N ALA A 539 -15.78 15.29 -15.46
CA ALA A 539 -15.16 13.99 -15.67
C ALA A 539 -15.49 13.04 -14.50
N LEU A 540 -15.76 11.78 -14.79
CA LEU A 540 -15.89 10.71 -13.79
C LEU A 540 -14.54 10.01 -13.60
N LEU A 541 -14.07 9.92 -12.36
CA LEU A 541 -12.75 9.34 -12.05
C LEU A 541 -12.81 7.91 -11.48
N ASP A 542 -14.03 7.39 -11.24
CA ASP A 542 -14.27 6.02 -10.76
C ASP A 542 -15.03 5.19 -11.82
N THR A 543 -14.86 3.87 -11.80
CA THR A 543 -15.62 2.94 -12.64
C THR A 543 -17.08 2.85 -12.18
N PRO A 544 -18.08 3.08 -13.06
CA PRO A 544 -19.48 2.94 -12.68
C PRO A 544 -19.81 1.47 -12.42
N LYS A 545 -20.32 1.14 -11.23
CA LYS A 545 -20.87 -0.18 -10.92
C LYS A 545 -22.12 -0.45 -11.78
N PRO A 546 -22.37 -1.70 -12.21
CA PRO A 546 -23.43 -2.01 -13.18
C PRO A 546 -24.88 -1.70 -12.73
N ASP A 547 -25.13 -1.39 -11.46
CA ASP A 547 -26.47 -1.14 -10.92
C ASP A 547 -27.03 0.28 -11.13
N ASP A 548 -26.22 1.26 -11.56
CA ASP A 548 -26.66 2.66 -11.66
C ASP A 548 -27.40 3.02 -12.97
N LYS A 549 -27.60 2.07 -13.90
CA LYS A 549 -28.24 2.33 -15.21
C LYS A 549 -29.77 2.49 -15.18
N LYS A 550 -30.43 2.44 -14.02
CA LYS A 550 -31.89 2.56 -13.92
C LYS A 550 -32.34 3.60 -12.89
N LYS A 551 -32.02 4.89 -13.09
CA LYS A 551 -32.73 6.01 -12.43
C LYS A 551 -32.34 7.38 -13.03
N SER A 552 -32.61 7.62 -14.31
CA SER A 552 -32.60 9.00 -14.85
C SER A 552 -33.83 9.29 -15.71
N SER A 553 -34.99 9.32 -15.07
CA SER A 553 -36.11 10.15 -15.52
C SER A 553 -37.09 10.30 -14.38
N LYS A 554 -37.04 11.44 -13.68
CA LYS A 554 -38.19 12.09 -13.05
C LYS A 554 -37.78 13.45 -12.48
N THR A 555 -38.57 14.44 -12.85
CA THR A 555 -38.53 15.84 -12.43
C THR A 555 -38.66 15.97 -10.90
N LEU A 556 -37.84 16.83 -10.30
CA LEU A 556 -37.92 17.21 -8.88
C LEU A 556 -38.59 18.59 -8.80
N ASP A 557 -39.90 18.61 -8.53
CA ASP A 557 -40.64 19.82 -8.14
C ASP A 557 -40.62 19.99 -6.61
N ALA A 558 -40.36 21.21 -6.15
CA ALA A 558 -40.36 21.58 -4.75
C ALA A 558 -41.77 21.95 -4.27
N LYS A 559 -42.21 21.44 -3.11
CA LYS A 559 -43.35 22.02 -2.37
C LYS A 559 -43.17 21.99 -0.85
N THR A 560 -43.34 23.20 -0.32
CA THR A 560 -43.50 23.73 1.04
C THR A 560 -44.59 23.04 1.88
N THR A 561 -44.41 22.82 3.20
CA THR A 561 -45.35 23.24 4.28
C THR A 561 -44.82 23.04 5.71
N MET A 562 -45.44 23.78 6.65
CA MET A 562 -45.09 24.10 8.04
C MET A 562 -45.57 23.10 9.12
N ASN A 563 -44.92 23.19 10.30
CA ASN A 563 -45.32 22.94 11.71
C ASN A 563 -46.67 22.27 12.05
N THR A 564 -46.65 21.35 13.04
CA THR A 564 -47.35 21.51 14.36
C THR A 564 -46.96 20.41 15.38
N MET A 565 -47.17 20.76 16.65
CA MET A 565 -46.65 20.17 17.91
C MET A 565 -47.57 19.11 18.57
N ASN A 566 -47.01 18.49 19.64
CA ASN A 566 -47.62 17.80 20.80
C ASN A 566 -48.05 16.33 20.57
N GLU A 567 -47.82 15.36 21.48
CA GLU A 567 -47.73 15.39 22.94
C GLU A 567 -47.05 14.10 23.48
N GLU A 568 -46.30 14.20 24.59
CA GLU A 568 -45.82 13.11 25.49
C GLU A 568 -46.82 12.92 26.66
N PRO A 569 -46.68 12.08 27.75
CA PRO A 569 -45.51 11.32 28.27
C PRO A 569 -45.81 9.96 29.03
N LYS A 570 -44.74 9.25 29.46
CA LYS A 570 -44.43 8.80 30.87
C LYS A 570 -43.91 7.35 31.08
N LYS A 571 -42.65 7.30 31.60
CA LYS A 571 -42.06 6.46 32.68
C LYS A 571 -41.77 4.95 32.38
N SER A 572 -40.67 4.29 32.78
CA SER A 572 -39.55 4.59 33.71
C SER A 572 -38.36 3.61 33.54
N LEU A 573 -37.16 4.12 33.88
CA LEU A 573 -35.99 3.50 34.55
C LEU A 573 -35.00 2.59 33.79
N LEU A 574 -33.72 2.97 33.96
CA LEU A 574 -32.41 2.46 33.52
C LEU A 574 -32.27 0.93 33.57
N SER A 575 -31.45 0.23 32.77
CA SER A 575 -30.18 0.57 32.10
C SER A 575 -29.89 -0.38 30.92
N SER A 576 -29.46 0.14 29.76
CA SER A 576 -28.97 -0.68 28.62
C SER A 576 -27.80 0.02 27.90
N PHE A 577 -26.67 -0.68 27.76
CA PHE A 577 -25.61 -0.37 26.80
C PHE A 577 -25.73 -1.29 25.59
N SER A 578 -26.12 -0.75 24.43
CA SER A 578 -25.72 -1.24 23.10
C SER A 578 -26.28 -0.34 21.98
N SER A 579 -25.37 0.15 21.13
CA SER A 579 -25.52 0.43 19.70
C SER A 579 -26.74 1.22 19.20
N PHE A 580 -26.51 2.48 18.79
CA PHE A 580 -27.42 3.17 17.86
C PHE A 580 -26.83 3.25 16.45
N LYS A 581 -27.57 2.64 15.52
CA LYS A 581 -27.51 2.82 14.07
C LYS A 581 -27.65 4.31 13.72
N VAL A 582 -26.69 4.87 13.00
CA VAL A 582 -26.88 6.14 12.29
C VAL A 582 -27.60 5.85 10.97
N SER A 583 -28.65 6.63 10.72
CA SER A 583 -29.55 6.61 9.56
C SER A 583 -28.80 6.71 8.23
N LYS A 584 -29.01 5.73 7.34
CA LYS A 584 -28.33 5.55 6.05
C LYS A 584 -28.76 6.53 4.94
N GLU A 585 -29.71 7.45 5.18
CA GLU A 585 -30.31 8.24 4.09
C GLU A 585 -29.77 9.68 3.96
N SER A 586 -29.14 10.27 4.98
CA SER A 586 -28.58 11.64 4.89
C SER A 586 -27.08 11.68 4.48
N VAL A 587 -26.37 10.55 4.55
CA VAL A 587 -24.96 10.43 4.13
C VAL A 587 -24.85 10.16 2.63
N ALA A 588 -25.84 9.48 2.03
CA ALA A 588 -25.79 9.05 0.63
C ALA A 588 -25.84 10.21 -0.40
N GLN A 589 -26.44 11.35 -0.05
CA GLN A 589 -26.53 12.49 -0.98
C GLN A 589 -25.28 13.39 -1.00
N LYS A 590 -24.42 13.35 0.04
CA LYS A 590 -23.13 14.08 0.03
C LYS A 590 -22.01 13.33 -0.70
N GLY A 591 -22.03 11.99 -0.69
CA GLY A 591 -21.02 11.17 -1.37
C GLY A 591 -21.11 11.14 -2.90
N ILE A 592 -22.15 11.69 -3.51
CA ILE A 592 -22.32 11.71 -4.99
C ILE A 592 -21.61 12.91 -5.64
N LEU A 593 -21.36 13.99 -4.89
CA LEU A 593 -20.54 15.12 -5.36
C LEU A 593 -19.03 14.86 -5.24
N GLU A 594 -18.61 13.86 -4.45
CA GLU A 594 -17.21 13.49 -4.25
C GLU A 594 -16.62 12.63 -5.39
N LYS A 595 -17.43 12.18 -6.36
CA LYS A 595 -17.00 11.24 -7.41
C LYS A 595 -16.85 11.86 -8.80
N ARG A 596 -17.17 13.16 -8.96
CA ARG A 596 -17.16 13.88 -10.24
C ARG A 596 -16.16 15.03 -10.18
N ARG A 597 -15.28 15.12 -11.16
CA ARG A 597 -14.28 16.17 -11.30
C ARG A 597 -14.74 17.25 -12.27
N THR A 598 -14.84 18.50 -11.84
CA THR A 598 -15.10 19.62 -12.76
C THR A 598 -13.89 19.84 -13.68
N VAL A 599 -14.09 19.78 -14.99
CA VAL A 599 -13.06 20.04 -16.00
C VAL A 599 -12.95 21.53 -16.29
N GLY A 600 -14.10 22.20 -16.41
CA GLY A 600 -14.19 23.63 -16.68
C GLY A 600 -15.63 24.04 -17.01
N ALA A 601 -15.85 25.34 -17.16
CA ALA A 601 -17.13 25.88 -17.61
C ALA A 601 -16.96 26.94 -18.69
N ALA A 602 -17.94 26.99 -19.59
CA ALA A 602 -18.13 28.07 -20.55
C ALA A 602 -19.42 28.82 -20.18
N THR A 603 -19.32 30.14 -20.10
CA THR A 603 -20.48 31.02 -19.91
C THR A 603 -20.69 31.83 -21.16
N TRP A 604 -21.94 31.90 -21.63
CA TRP A 604 -22.30 32.56 -22.87
C TRP A 604 -23.43 33.55 -22.64
N ASN A 605 -23.12 34.83 -22.83
CA ASN A 605 -24.12 35.88 -22.89
C ASN A 605 -24.76 35.87 -24.28
N PHE A 606 -26.08 35.98 -24.35
CA PHE A 606 -26.77 35.95 -25.62
C PHE A 606 -26.59 37.25 -26.40
N ASP A 607 -26.27 37.12 -27.69
CA ASP A 607 -26.28 38.21 -28.66
C ASP A 607 -27.40 37.94 -29.68
N SER A 608 -28.40 38.83 -29.71
CA SER A 608 -29.51 38.75 -30.65
C SER A 608 -29.07 38.77 -32.12
N LYS A 609 -27.89 39.35 -32.41
CA LYS A 609 -27.35 39.39 -33.77
C LYS A 609 -26.91 38.03 -34.31
N LEU A 610 -26.71 37.03 -33.46
CA LEU A 610 -26.27 35.69 -33.89
C LEU A 610 -27.42 34.78 -34.30
N PHE A 611 -28.67 35.16 -34.00
CA PHE A 611 -29.87 34.40 -34.36
C PHE A 611 -30.34 34.73 -35.78
N GLN A 612 -29.51 34.41 -36.78
CA GLN A 612 -29.77 34.72 -38.19
C GLN A 612 -30.20 33.49 -39.01
N ASN A 613 -30.06 32.28 -38.47
CA ASN A 613 -30.37 31.06 -39.20
C ASN A 613 -31.86 30.74 -39.06
N ASP A 614 -32.62 30.85 -40.15
CA ASP A 614 -34.01 30.41 -40.17
C ASP A 614 -34.10 28.87 -40.16
N LEU A 615 -34.71 28.33 -39.12
CA LEU A 615 -34.92 26.90 -38.91
C LEU A 615 -36.40 26.55 -39.15
N LYS A 616 -36.68 25.27 -39.41
CA LYS A 616 -38.06 24.77 -39.59
C LYS A 616 -38.91 25.07 -38.34
N ASN A 617 -40.21 25.30 -38.54
CA ASN A 617 -41.21 25.58 -37.49
C ASN A 617 -41.09 26.95 -36.80
N GLY A 618 -40.57 27.98 -37.49
CA GLY A 618 -40.52 29.35 -36.95
C GLY A 618 -39.47 29.56 -35.85
N LEU A 619 -38.46 28.68 -35.81
CA LEU A 619 -37.29 28.79 -34.94
C LEU A 619 -36.22 29.64 -35.65
N ILE A 620 -35.55 30.50 -34.89
CA ILE A 620 -34.33 31.18 -35.31
C ILE A 620 -33.15 30.62 -34.53
N GLY A 621 -32.05 30.33 -35.20
CA GLY A 621 -30.90 29.64 -34.62
C GLY A 621 -29.60 30.41 -34.75
N THR A 622 -28.65 30.06 -33.90
CA THR A 622 -27.25 30.47 -34.05
C THR A 622 -26.49 29.49 -34.95
N PRO A 623 -25.34 29.87 -35.54
CA PRO A 623 -24.37 28.90 -36.02
C PRO A 623 -23.85 28.02 -34.86
N ASP A 624 -23.08 26.99 -35.20
CA ASP A 624 -22.37 26.19 -34.20
C ASP A 624 -21.32 27.04 -33.51
N ILE A 625 -21.40 27.12 -32.18
CA ILE A 625 -20.52 27.95 -31.36
C ILE A 625 -19.56 27.02 -30.61
N TRP A 626 -18.27 27.19 -30.87
CA TRP A 626 -17.20 26.53 -30.10
C TRP A 626 -16.55 27.54 -29.16
N ARG A 627 -16.38 27.15 -27.89
CA ARG A 627 -15.79 28.01 -26.85
C ARG A 627 -14.79 27.24 -26.00
N PRO A 628 -13.68 27.86 -25.62
CA PRO A 628 -12.78 27.29 -24.62
C PRO A 628 -13.51 27.16 -23.28
N ILE A 629 -13.18 26.11 -22.53
CA ILE A 629 -13.66 25.93 -21.16
C ILE A 629 -12.61 26.45 -20.17
N ASN A 630 -13.04 27.28 -19.23
CA ASN A 630 -12.15 27.86 -18.22
C ASN A 630 -12.33 27.15 -16.88
N ALA A 631 -11.27 27.08 -16.07
CA ALA A 631 -11.35 26.59 -14.70
C ALA A 631 -12.36 27.44 -13.90
N ILE A 632 -13.26 26.80 -13.16
CA ILE A 632 -14.21 27.52 -12.30
C ILE A 632 -13.43 28.01 -11.08
N THR A 633 -13.23 29.32 -10.95
CA THR A 633 -12.82 29.92 -9.68
C THR A 633 -13.93 29.66 -8.67
N SER A 634 -13.67 28.80 -7.69
CA SER A 634 -14.57 28.52 -6.58
C SER A 634 -15.07 29.83 -5.99
N GLY A 635 -16.39 30.04 -5.99
CA GLY A 635 -17.05 31.28 -5.56
C GLY A 635 -16.81 31.66 -4.10
N LEU A 636 -15.62 32.18 -3.82
CA LEU A 636 -15.33 33.07 -2.70
C LEU A 636 -15.67 34.48 -3.18
N ASN A 637 -16.50 35.18 -2.40
CA ASN A 637 -17.09 36.47 -2.80
C ASN A 637 -16.02 37.47 -3.30
N ALA A 638 -16.34 38.17 -4.39
CA ALA A 638 -15.48 39.12 -5.10
C ALA A 638 -15.02 40.36 -4.29
N VAL A 639 -15.27 40.39 -2.97
CA VAL A 639 -14.85 41.48 -2.06
C VAL A 639 -13.50 41.17 -1.39
N ASP A 640 -13.07 39.90 -1.32
CA ASP A 640 -11.82 39.47 -0.66
C ASP A 640 -10.65 39.18 -1.62
N THR A 641 -10.71 39.71 -2.85
CA THR A 641 -9.67 39.52 -3.90
C THR A 641 -8.29 40.11 -3.55
N ARG A 642 -8.11 40.71 -2.37
CA ARG A 642 -6.81 41.19 -1.86
C ARG A 642 -6.07 40.23 -0.92
N ARG A 643 -6.65 39.06 -0.58
CA ARG A 643 -6.01 38.06 0.30
C ARG A 643 -6.32 36.62 -0.09
N GLU A 644 -6.36 36.30 -1.38
CA GLU A 644 -6.50 34.91 -1.79
C GLU A 644 -5.18 34.16 -1.52
N ASN A 645 -5.20 33.23 -0.56
CA ASN A 645 -4.01 32.43 -0.27
C ASN A 645 -3.81 31.40 -1.38
N ARG A 646 -2.77 31.63 -2.21
CA ARG A 646 -2.41 30.79 -3.36
C ARG A 646 -2.04 29.35 -3.01
N LYS A 647 -1.70 29.06 -1.74
CA LYS A 647 -1.27 27.72 -1.28
C LYS A 647 -2.29 26.98 -0.43
N GLY A 648 -3.47 27.57 -0.22
CA GLY A 648 -4.56 26.96 0.55
C GLY A 648 -4.51 27.24 2.06
N GLN A 649 -5.52 26.74 2.76
CA GLN A 649 -5.78 27.02 4.17
C GLN A 649 -6.23 25.76 4.92
N LEU A 650 -5.91 25.68 6.20
CA LEU A 650 -6.23 24.57 7.08
C LEU A 650 -6.99 25.07 8.32
N GLU A 651 -8.16 24.50 8.59
CA GLU A 651 -8.93 24.72 9.81
C GLU A 651 -8.40 23.80 10.90
N VAL A 652 -7.95 24.39 12.01
CA VAL A 652 -7.39 23.68 13.16
C VAL A 652 -8.11 24.09 14.44
N THR A 653 -8.11 23.21 15.43
CA THR A 653 -8.59 23.49 16.79
C THR A 653 -7.44 23.32 17.77
N LEU A 654 -7.18 24.35 18.57
CA LEU A 654 -6.24 24.29 19.69
C LEU A 654 -6.99 24.16 21.01
N LEU A 655 -6.45 23.37 21.92
CA LEU A 655 -6.96 23.23 23.29
C LEU A 655 -5.78 23.17 24.24
N TYR A 656 -5.75 24.07 25.22
CA TYR A 656 -4.81 24.02 26.32
C TYR A 656 -5.54 23.59 27.58
N SER A 657 -4.98 22.66 28.36
CA SER A 657 -5.53 22.23 29.65
C SER A 657 -4.44 22.33 30.72
N GLY A 658 -4.68 23.14 31.74
CA GLY A 658 -3.76 23.26 32.87
C GLY A 658 -3.97 22.14 33.90
N SER A 659 -2.88 21.69 34.50
CA SER A 659 -2.83 20.77 35.64
C SER A 659 -2.71 21.54 36.96
N GLU A 660 -3.11 20.92 38.07
CA GLU A 660 -3.00 21.55 39.41
C GLU A 660 -1.55 21.72 39.86
N ASP A 661 -0.67 20.80 39.45
CA ASP A 661 0.74 20.78 39.81
C ASP A 661 1.62 21.60 38.84
N GLY A 662 1.09 21.97 37.67
CA GLY A 662 1.80 22.71 36.62
C GLY A 662 2.89 21.89 35.92
N PHE A 663 2.98 20.60 36.21
CA PHE A 663 3.95 19.67 35.63
C PHE A 663 3.35 18.85 34.50
N ASN A 664 2.02 18.76 34.41
CA ASN A 664 1.30 17.92 33.45
C ASN A 664 0.30 18.71 32.59
N ASP A 665 0.62 19.95 32.23
CA ASP A 665 -0.24 20.74 31.36
C ASP A 665 -0.28 20.11 29.97
N THR A 666 -1.41 20.19 29.27
CA THR A 666 -1.59 19.56 27.95
C THR A 666 -1.88 20.61 26.89
N VAL A 667 -1.11 20.59 25.80
CA VAL A 667 -1.40 21.33 24.57
C VAL A 667 -1.88 20.34 23.52
N GLN A 668 -3.08 20.55 23.00
CA GLN A 668 -3.72 19.70 22.00
C GLN A 668 -3.97 20.48 20.71
N LEU A 669 -3.62 19.87 19.58
CA LEU A 669 -3.92 20.35 18.24
C LEU A 669 -4.79 19.33 17.52
N THR A 670 -5.87 19.79 16.91
CA THR A 670 -6.76 18.98 16.06
C THR A 670 -6.82 19.56 14.66
N VAL A 671 -6.60 18.73 13.64
CA VAL A 671 -6.71 19.13 12.23
C VAL A 671 -8.09 18.76 11.71
N ASN A 672 -8.89 19.76 11.30
CA ASN A 672 -10.29 19.55 10.93
C ASN A 672 -10.48 19.45 9.41
N ARG A 673 -10.02 20.47 8.68
CA ARG A 673 -10.38 20.64 7.27
C ARG A 673 -9.36 21.43 6.47
N LEU A 674 -8.98 20.92 5.31
CA LEU A 674 -8.20 21.63 4.30
C LEU A 674 -9.14 22.28 3.28
N ARG A 675 -8.80 23.47 2.80
CA ARG A 675 -9.40 24.10 1.62
C ARG A 675 -8.34 24.77 0.75
N CYS A 676 -8.46 24.69 -0.56
CA CYS A 676 -7.66 25.49 -1.48
C CYS A 676 -8.46 25.90 -2.72
N SER A 677 -7.89 26.80 -3.53
CA SER A 677 -8.50 27.19 -4.80
C SER A 677 -8.42 26.03 -5.82
N VAL A 678 -9.26 26.05 -6.85
CA VAL A 678 -9.16 25.09 -7.95
C VAL A 678 -7.80 25.17 -8.65
N GLN A 679 -7.26 26.38 -8.79
CA GLN A 679 -5.94 26.61 -9.36
C GLN A 679 -4.84 25.95 -8.53
N THR A 680 -4.84 26.16 -7.21
CA THR A 680 -3.87 25.54 -6.28
C THR A 680 -3.93 24.01 -6.34
N MET A 681 -5.13 23.43 -6.39
CA MET A 681 -5.30 21.99 -6.54
C MET A 681 -4.75 21.48 -7.88
N GLN A 682 -4.94 22.21 -8.99
CA GLN A 682 -4.36 21.85 -10.29
C GLN A 682 -2.83 21.93 -10.27
N GLU A 683 -2.26 22.92 -9.59
CA GLU A 683 -0.80 23.02 -9.36
C GLU A 683 -0.31 21.79 -8.57
N HIS A 684 -1.02 21.37 -7.53
CA HIS A 684 -0.71 20.14 -6.79
C HIS A 684 -0.77 18.86 -7.66
N GLU A 685 -1.67 18.80 -8.65
CA GLU A 685 -1.78 17.66 -9.57
C GLU A 685 -0.58 17.51 -10.51
N GLN A 686 0.13 18.61 -10.81
CA GLN A 686 1.33 18.58 -11.67
C GLN A 686 2.45 17.74 -11.05
N PHE A 687 2.47 17.61 -9.72
CA PHE A 687 3.43 16.75 -9.00
C PHE A 687 3.17 15.25 -9.20
N LYS A 688 2.03 14.86 -9.79
CA LYS A 688 1.65 13.47 -10.09
C LYS A 688 1.87 12.52 -8.90
N ALA A 689 1.55 13.01 -7.72
CA ALA A 689 1.80 12.34 -6.44
C ALA A 689 0.64 12.59 -5.47
N PRO A 690 0.35 11.63 -4.58
CA PRO A 690 -0.58 11.89 -3.50
C PRO A 690 0.00 12.86 -2.48
N LEU A 691 -0.87 13.69 -1.90
CA LEU A 691 -0.55 14.68 -0.87
C LEU A 691 -0.67 14.06 0.52
N TYR A 692 0.02 14.64 1.50
CA TYR A 692 -0.15 14.36 2.92
C TYR A 692 0.03 15.63 3.74
N LEU A 693 -0.64 15.69 4.90
CA LEU A 693 -0.42 16.70 5.92
C LEU A 693 0.39 16.11 7.08
N LYS A 694 1.33 16.87 7.62
CA LYS A 694 2.00 16.58 8.89
C LYS A 694 1.86 17.81 9.80
N ALA A 695 1.29 17.63 10.99
CA ALA A 695 1.15 18.66 12.01
C ALA A 695 1.96 18.23 13.24
N THR A 696 2.92 19.04 13.66
CA THR A 696 3.91 18.70 14.69
C THR A 696 3.84 19.75 15.79
N ILE A 697 3.76 19.31 17.05
CA ILE A 697 3.96 20.20 18.20
C ILE A 697 5.45 20.09 18.59
N LEU A 698 6.12 21.23 18.66
CA LEU A 698 7.52 21.36 19.05
C LEU A 698 7.63 21.97 20.44
N GLU A 699 8.60 21.53 21.22
CA GLU A 699 9.05 22.19 22.45
C GLU A 699 10.52 22.58 22.27
N ALA A 700 10.84 23.87 22.41
CA ALA A 700 12.19 24.41 22.19
C ALA A 700 12.79 24.02 20.82
N ASN A 701 11.99 24.09 19.76
CA ASN A 701 12.32 23.68 18.38
C ASN A 701 12.62 22.18 18.19
N LYS A 702 12.37 21.33 19.21
CA LYS A 702 12.42 19.87 19.10
C LYS A 702 11.01 19.34 18.86
N ALA A 703 10.82 18.49 17.85
CA ALA A 703 9.54 17.85 17.60
C ALA A 703 9.25 16.79 18.67
N GLU A 704 8.18 16.97 19.45
CA GLU A 704 7.84 16.05 20.54
C GLU A 704 6.68 15.11 20.16
N CYS A 705 5.72 15.60 19.39
CA CYS A 705 4.61 14.78 18.92
C CYS A 705 4.09 15.31 17.59
N TYR A 706 3.60 14.40 16.74
CA TYR A 706 3.04 14.77 15.46
C TYR A 706 1.81 13.95 15.12
N TRP A 707 0.99 14.52 14.25
CA TRP A 707 -0.06 13.83 13.52
C TRP A 707 0.26 13.90 12.03
N LYS A 708 0.03 12.80 11.31
CA LYS A 708 0.19 12.72 9.87
C LYS A 708 -1.07 12.15 9.25
N SER A 709 -1.58 12.80 8.20
CA SER A 709 -2.73 12.29 7.47
C SER A 709 -2.36 11.07 6.62
N ASP A 710 -3.36 10.24 6.32
CA ASP A 710 -3.30 9.35 5.17
C ASP A 710 -3.00 10.15 3.90
N ARG A 711 -2.43 9.45 2.92
CA ARG A 711 -2.18 10.02 1.59
C ARG A 711 -3.52 10.27 0.89
N PHE A 712 -3.71 11.47 0.36
CA PHE A 712 -4.94 11.85 -0.33
C PHE A 712 -4.63 12.48 -1.69
N VAL A 713 -5.52 12.28 -2.66
CA VAL A 713 -5.39 12.92 -3.97
C VAL A 713 -5.59 14.43 -3.85
N PRO A 714 -4.90 15.25 -4.66
CA PRO A 714 -5.16 16.69 -4.71
C PRO A 714 -6.66 17.02 -4.78
N THR A 715 -7.13 17.83 -3.85
CA THR A 715 -8.55 18.19 -3.72
C THR A 715 -8.71 19.62 -3.21
N ILE A 716 -9.78 20.30 -3.63
CA ILE A 716 -10.17 21.62 -3.12
C ILE A 716 -10.62 21.60 -1.66
N SER A 717 -10.99 20.42 -1.14
CA SER A 717 -11.41 20.26 0.24
C SER A 717 -11.17 18.84 0.73
N ALA A 718 -10.46 18.69 1.85
CA ALA A 718 -10.33 17.44 2.58
C ALA A 718 -10.76 17.64 4.04
N ARG A 719 -11.31 16.60 4.68
CA ARG A 719 -11.74 16.64 6.08
C ARG A 719 -11.18 15.43 6.80
N TRP A 720 -10.86 15.62 8.08
CA TRP A 720 -10.39 14.55 8.94
C TRP A 720 -11.29 14.39 10.16
N ASP A 721 -11.39 13.17 10.68
CA ASP A 721 -12.12 12.90 11.92
C ASP A 721 -11.34 13.49 13.09
N PRO A 722 -11.92 14.41 13.88
CA PRO A 722 -11.26 14.99 15.05
C PRO A 722 -10.68 13.94 16.01
N LYS A 723 -11.27 12.74 16.09
CA LYS A 723 -10.78 11.68 16.97
C LYS A 723 -9.42 11.11 16.55
N SER A 724 -9.16 10.99 15.25
CA SER A 724 -7.89 10.47 14.72
C SER A 724 -6.92 11.58 14.31
N ALA A 725 -7.41 12.80 14.10
CA ALA A 725 -6.63 13.97 13.69
C ALA A 725 -6.22 14.90 14.82
N THR A 726 -6.02 14.33 16.02
CA THR A 726 -5.62 15.06 17.22
C THR A 726 -4.24 14.61 17.69
N VAL A 727 -3.35 15.57 17.94
CA VAL A 727 -2.06 15.37 18.60
C VAL A 727 -2.02 16.14 19.91
N LYS A 728 -1.39 15.55 20.95
CA LYS A 728 -1.30 16.12 22.30
C LYS A 728 0.13 16.07 22.82
N LEU A 729 0.57 17.16 23.42
CA LEU A 729 1.83 17.27 24.15
C LEU A 729 1.55 17.51 25.63
N SER A 730 2.18 16.73 26.50
CA SER A 730 2.26 17.06 27.93
C SER A 730 3.49 17.93 28.15
N VAL A 731 3.33 19.10 28.77
CA VAL A 731 4.38 20.11 28.89
C VAL A 731 4.37 20.73 30.27
N PHE A 732 5.56 21.04 30.78
CA PHE A 732 5.70 21.84 31.98
C PHE A 732 5.19 23.26 31.72
N LYS A 733 4.39 23.82 32.63
CA LYS A 733 3.85 25.18 32.49
C LYS A 733 4.93 26.23 32.20
N VAL A 734 6.12 26.06 32.77
CA VAL A 734 7.28 26.95 32.60
C VAL A 734 7.87 26.93 31.18
N ASN A 735 7.61 25.88 30.40
CA ASN A 735 8.09 25.72 29.03
C ASN A 735 7.04 26.08 27.97
N LEU A 736 5.83 26.51 28.33
CA LEU A 736 4.78 26.86 27.37
C LEU A 736 5.21 27.95 26.37
N ASN A 737 6.10 28.86 26.77
CA ASN A 737 6.68 29.89 25.89
C ASN A 737 7.70 29.35 24.88
N LYS A 738 8.08 28.07 24.99
CA LYS A 738 8.95 27.37 24.04
C LYS A 738 8.15 26.42 23.15
N VAL A 739 6.83 26.30 23.34
CA VAL A 739 5.99 25.42 22.53
C VAL A 739 5.56 26.15 21.26
N SER A 740 5.70 25.47 20.12
CA SER A 740 5.21 25.93 18.82
C SER A 740 4.57 24.79 18.04
N ILE A 741 3.80 25.10 17.01
CA ILE A 741 3.18 24.11 16.14
C ILE A 741 3.62 24.37 14.71
N TYR A 742 4.13 23.34 14.05
CA TYR A 742 4.50 23.38 12.64
C TYR A 742 3.64 22.42 11.82
N ILE A 743 3.02 22.95 10.77
CA ILE A 743 2.15 22.19 9.87
C ILE A 743 2.70 22.27 8.45
N SER A 744 2.86 21.13 7.79
CA SER A 744 3.32 21.04 6.40
C SER A 744 2.35 20.22 5.55
N LEU A 745 2.02 20.75 4.37
CA LEU A 745 1.40 20.04 3.25
C LEU A 745 2.51 19.66 2.27
N GLY A 746 2.64 18.37 1.97
CA GLY A 746 3.66 17.89 1.04
C GLY A 746 3.22 16.71 0.21
N CYS A 747 4.05 16.34 -0.77
CA CYS A 747 3.91 15.13 -1.56
C CYS A 747 5.27 14.45 -1.74
N LYS A 748 5.25 13.16 -2.12
CA LYS A 748 6.45 12.43 -2.55
C LYS A 748 6.25 12.05 -4.01
N THR A 749 7.10 12.58 -4.89
CA THR A 749 7.03 12.26 -6.33
C THR A 749 7.44 10.82 -6.61
N LYS A 750 7.22 10.33 -7.84
CA LYS A 750 7.64 8.97 -8.27
C LYS A 750 9.15 8.72 -8.15
N MET A 751 9.96 9.76 -8.02
CA MET A 751 11.42 9.69 -7.80
C MET A 751 11.78 9.86 -6.32
N ALA A 752 10.86 9.55 -5.39
CA ALA A 752 10.98 9.71 -3.94
C ALA A 752 11.26 11.13 -3.41
N LYS A 753 11.49 12.13 -4.28
CA LYS A 753 11.71 13.53 -3.89
C LYS A 753 10.51 14.09 -3.13
N LYS A 754 10.77 14.56 -1.90
CA LYS A 754 9.80 15.24 -1.03
C LYS A 754 9.66 16.70 -1.47
N GLU A 755 8.43 17.10 -1.78
CA GLU A 755 8.10 18.49 -2.10
C GLU A 755 7.14 19.03 -1.05
N ILE A 756 7.49 20.17 -0.44
CA ILE A 756 6.62 20.89 0.50
C ILE A 756 5.83 21.95 -0.26
N LEU A 757 4.53 21.72 -0.37
CA LEU A 757 3.60 22.57 -1.13
C LEU A 757 3.11 23.75 -0.29
N GLY A 758 3.10 23.60 1.03
CA GLY A 758 2.73 24.67 1.96
C GLY A 758 3.18 24.39 3.38
N LYS A 759 3.53 25.45 4.12
CA LYS A 759 3.89 25.36 5.55
C LYS A 759 3.16 26.41 6.37
N ALA A 760 2.94 26.14 7.65
CA ALA A 760 2.39 27.12 8.58
C ALA A 760 2.92 26.87 10.00
N THR A 761 3.20 27.96 10.71
CA THR A 761 3.69 27.91 12.10
C THR A 761 2.74 28.67 13.02
N ILE A 762 2.39 28.08 14.16
CA ILE A 762 1.55 28.69 15.20
C ILE A 762 2.39 28.78 16.48
N ASP A 763 2.72 29.99 16.90
CA ASP A 763 3.43 30.28 18.14
C ASP A 763 3.13 31.72 18.60
N ASP A 764 3.84 32.19 19.63
CA ASP A 764 3.70 33.54 20.20
C ASP A 764 4.23 34.67 19.30
N LYS A 765 4.95 34.34 18.23
CA LYS A 765 5.58 35.28 17.29
C LYS A 765 4.99 35.19 15.87
N SER A 766 4.16 34.19 15.60
CA SER A 766 3.59 33.97 14.27
C SER A 766 2.37 34.86 14.02
N ALA A 767 1.87 34.81 12.78
CA ALA A 767 0.64 35.49 12.37
C ALA A 767 -0.61 35.05 13.19
N TYR A 768 -0.48 33.99 13.99
CA TYR A 768 -1.55 33.42 14.82
C TYR A 768 -1.31 33.62 16.32
N SER A 769 -0.37 34.47 16.71
CA SER A 769 -0.02 34.79 18.11
C SER A 769 -1.22 35.21 18.97
N GLU A 770 -2.19 35.93 18.42
CA GLU A 770 -3.43 36.27 19.12
C GLU A 770 -4.26 35.01 19.45
N SER A 771 -4.41 34.10 18.50
CA SER A 771 -5.13 32.84 18.71
C SER A 771 -4.40 31.90 19.66
N TRP A 772 -3.07 31.86 19.58
CA TRP A 772 -2.21 31.15 20.53
C TRP A 772 -2.38 31.67 21.96
N THR A 773 -2.23 32.99 22.15
CA THR A 773 -2.31 33.64 23.46
C THR A 773 -3.69 33.49 24.10
N GLU A 774 -4.76 33.60 23.31
CA GLU A 774 -6.12 33.44 23.82
C GLU A 774 -6.41 32.01 24.27
N THR A 775 -5.88 31.01 23.54
CA THR A 775 -6.00 29.59 23.93
C THR A 775 -5.33 29.34 25.28
N LEU A 776 -4.13 29.91 25.51
CA LEU A 776 -3.43 29.79 26.78
C LEU A 776 -4.15 30.52 27.93
N ARG A 777 -4.86 31.62 27.64
CA ARG A 777 -5.62 32.39 28.63
C ARG A 777 -6.90 31.68 29.09
N GLN A 778 -7.45 30.76 28.29
CA GLN A 778 -8.69 30.04 28.60
C GLN A 778 -8.48 28.51 28.61
N PRO A 779 -7.86 27.96 29.67
CA PRO A 779 -7.68 26.52 29.79
C PRO A 779 -9.03 25.77 29.73
N GLY A 780 -9.06 24.64 29.02
CA GLY A 780 -10.25 23.80 28.85
C GLY A 780 -11.20 24.24 27.72
N VAL A 781 -10.97 25.40 27.09
CA VAL A 781 -11.83 25.90 26.00
C VAL A 781 -11.14 25.68 24.64
N PRO A 782 -11.73 24.86 23.74
CA PRO A 782 -11.16 24.64 22.42
C PRO A 782 -11.40 25.86 21.51
N LYS A 783 -10.35 26.30 20.81
CA LYS A 783 -10.39 27.41 19.86
C LYS A 783 -10.13 26.95 18.43
N THR A 784 -11.10 27.14 17.55
CA THR A 784 -11.02 26.75 16.13
C THR A 784 -10.81 27.96 15.23
N PHE A 785 -9.83 27.90 14.33
CA PHE A 785 -9.53 28.98 13.40
C PHE A 785 -8.83 28.46 12.12
N TRP A 786 -8.75 29.32 11.10
CA TRP A 786 -8.11 29.03 9.82
C TRP A 786 -6.65 29.48 9.80
N VAL A 787 -5.80 28.60 9.28
CA VAL A 787 -4.35 28.78 9.12
C VAL A 787 -4.03 28.77 7.63
N ASN A 788 -3.42 29.84 7.14
CA ASN A 788 -2.91 29.99 5.79
C ASN A 788 -1.57 29.26 5.62
N PHE A 789 -1.43 28.47 4.55
CA PHE A 789 -0.12 27.96 4.12
C PHE A 789 0.71 29.03 3.42
N GLU A 790 2.02 29.04 3.67
CA GLU A 790 3.03 29.93 3.09
C GLU A 790 3.84 29.30 1.96
#